data_AF-A0A412K884-F1
#
_entry.id   AF-A0A412K884-F1
#
_cell.length_a   1.000
_cell.length_b   1.000
_cell.length_c   1.000
_cell.angle_alpha   90.00
_cell.angle_beta   90.00
_cell.angle_gamma   90.00
#
_symmetry.space_group_name_H-M   'P 1'
#
loop_
_entity.id
_entity.type
_entity.pdbx_description
1 polymer ?
#
loop_
_entity_poly.entity_id
_entity_poly.type
_entity_poly.pdbx_seq_one_letter_code
_entity_poly.pdbx_strand_id
1 'polypeptide(L)'
;MRHVHESEAKPKGNFAKRIVAAVAAVAMLGGMGYATTSAALADDVNATVEQQNGISIGLHDYDRNSINNNHALHFMSGGNETGYNRYVQDGRGAYAGIVKPLLTNDYPTMADGNGSLDYLFGGASDKAVTNYMPDGGLLTSDGQGNYSFDAASKYAKYNGNSNRFELTKQTQSGDRNPLFTPFGNDSDADRYSFGMNLGADFYMPKDGKVNNQNMVFDFTGDDDVWVFIDGVLVLDLGGIHQAIRGTIDFATGNITYDRNQSYGSDRATTINQAFSNAGKNWDSAAYKTHHLSFFYLERGDGGSNCKISFNLPVKPSKAIDIEKQTLGTIPADQQFQFQLFANGSQTPYEGKYSVYDASTNQVVSSGLNTGSNGVITLAKGQFARVQSNDFSDDTTYSVRELNSGKYTVSANGEALSQHNDGNGGSYAETHSFKVSDTSHVTVINSNVKPQNNKTIEKVDGDGDQYELHLNASGDSASSETTTVTPADIVLVMDKSGSMQDKNDNRDTNAKNAANKLAEKLLTEANSKLSESQQVQMAVVTFSDKASTKQSFTTSVSKIKTAVSSKPDGGTNWEAALKQANDLQGRTGVKKHIIFLSDGNPTFRISNYPIGCSKKRCNPDDDWRTTPQGVHGAGTEGSDNYYGYNYAAALAEANRRKSNVSLYVVKASTDANRMSDFAREAKAVNGKEFDGTNAENLTQAFGQIYSSITSSAKIKVSSITDTLSQWVDPVDFAGVADGADITQYVTVKNGNKALTGGYTATYGVDQSGNRTVTVTFNGTDGIVTEKADSIDVSFKVKPSDAAYATYAGNQQYPNVGEPNTGTASAGQPGFYSNVDARLNYCVLTEVNGTTSCAPTEVEYPHPVVQVKLGKIKIVKQWSDGASKHDDGSVTVQLQRKKSGDSNAQLEDVGGVITLNKGNGWQTTVDNLVPGYTYSVAEISGDDRYDVSYTGNNVDLTKQMVWSSNADAGTLNATITNTLKTVALENAISVKKDLAGREWKTSDTFDFTLAAKGNAPLPDKCEADQPCTVKVNSDSGSHTASFGNITYNAGDASYTYYVTEVKGSIASLHYSQAKYEVVVTVAKDSNGEWKASVKSVTKVLDDNGAAVPESQSAATEPVTFTNRYVAVSALPLTGGATGRQWLLVGGVIGGLAVLLIGAAEIWNNKKRLV
;
A
#
# COMPACT_ATOMS: atom_id res chain seq x y z
N MET A 1 31.18 27.00 -83.49
CA MET A 1 32.15 26.37 -84.42
C MET A 1 33.01 25.39 -83.65
N ARG A 2 33.07 24.16 -84.18
CA ARG A 2 34.05 23.08 -83.92
C ARG A 2 34.28 22.59 -82.49
N HIS A 3 33.56 21.52 -82.19
CA HIS A 3 34.03 20.28 -81.57
C HIS A 3 35.52 19.96 -81.80
N VAL A 4 36.15 19.38 -80.78
CA VAL A 4 36.87 18.09 -80.91
C VAL A 4 36.46 17.20 -79.73
N HIS A 5 35.88 16.05 -80.07
CA HIS A 5 35.55 14.93 -79.21
C HIS A 5 36.78 14.02 -79.06
N GLU A 6 36.90 13.31 -77.93
CA GLU A 6 37.01 11.84 -78.01
C GLU A 6 36.60 11.14 -76.69
N SER A 7 35.64 10.23 -76.90
CA SER A 7 35.13 9.06 -76.16
C SER A 7 35.42 8.82 -74.67
N GLU A 8 34.30 8.63 -73.97
CA GLU A 8 34.10 7.95 -72.68
C GLU A 8 34.58 6.49 -72.62
N ALA A 9 34.84 6.03 -71.38
CA ALA A 9 34.24 4.79 -70.88
C ALA A 9 33.85 4.94 -69.39
N LYS A 10 32.54 4.85 -69.12
CA LYS A 10 31.87 4.63 -67.82
C LYS A 10 31.64 3.10 -67.64
N PRO A 11 31.03 2.57 -66.55
CA PRO A 11 30.77 3.09 -65.19
C PRO A 11 30.94 2.03 -64.05
N LYS A 12 30.82 2.46 -62.77
CA LYS A 12 29.76 2.07 -61.79
C LYS A 12 30.25 2.17 -60.34
N GLY A 13 29.46 2.85 -59.48
CA GLY A 13 29.68 2.81 -58.02
C GLY A 13 28.96 3.84 -57.13
N ASN A 14 27.73 4.24 -57.47
CA ASN A 14 26.64 4.81 -56.65
C ASN A 14 26.84 5.35 -55.19
N PHE A 15 26.33 6.58 -55.02
CA PHE A 15 25.26 7.02 -54.09
C PHE A 15 25.56 7.92 -52.86
N ALA A 16 25.09 9.18 -53.03
CA ALA A 16 24.27 9.99 -52.11
C ALA A 16 24.90 10.83 -50.97
N LYS A 17 25.19 12.10 -51.32
CA LYS A 17 25.09 13.28 -50.44
C LYS A 17 23.85 14.12 -50.87
N ARG A 18 22.93 14.38 -49.95
CA ARG A 18 21.85 15.40 -49.97
C ARG A 18 21.52 15.63 -48.47
N ILE A 19 21.36 16.81 -47.86
CA ILE A 19 20.78 18.11 -48.25
C ILE A 19 21.45 19.20 -47.40
N VAL A 20 21.87 20.32 -48.00
CA VAL A 20 22.20 21.60 -47.35
C VAL A 20 21.53 22.71 -48.16
N ALA A 21 21.07 23.74 -47.45
CA ALA A 21 20.58 25.06 -47.90
C ALA A 21 19.07 25.20 -48.14
N ALA A 22 18.39 25.88 -47.21
CA ALA A 22 17.85 27.23 -47.46
C ALA A 22 17.21 27.80 -46.18
N VAL A 23 17.72 28.95 -45.71
CA VAL A 23 17.01 30.24 -45.55
C VAL A 23 17.82 31.10 -44.57
N ALA A 24 18.65 31.96 -45.15
CA ALA A 24 19.13 33.18 -44.54
C ALA A 24 18.58 34.32 -45.40
N ALA A 25 17.63 35.08 -44.87
CA ALA A 25 17.29 36.43 -45.32
C ALA A 25 16.20 37.01 -44.39
N VAL A 26 16.60 37.89 -43.46
CA VAL A 26 15.94 39.16 -43.08
C VAL A 26 16.73 39.70 -41.87
N ALA A 27 16.98 41.02 -41.89
CA ALA A 27 17.63 41.87 -40.87
C ALA A 27 19.15 42.07 -40.98
N MET A 28 19.58 42.69 -42.09
CA MET A 28 20.58 43.76 -42.00
C MET A 28 19.83 45.10 -42.01
N LEU A 29 19.92 45.87 -40.91
CA LEU A 29 19.91 47.35 -40.82
C LEU A 29 19.51 47.79 -39.40
N GLY A 30 20.48 48.27 -38.62
CA GLY A 30 20.29 48.86 -37.30
C GLY A 30 21.57 48.73 -36.48
N GLY A 31 22.41 49.77 -36.50
CA GLY A 31 23.78 49.73 -36.01
C GLY A 31 23.97 49.75 -34.49
N MET A 32 25.24 49.57 -34.14
CA MET A 32 25.92 49.77 -32.86
C MET A 32 25.97 48.57 -31.91
N GLY A 33 27.15 47.92 -31.90
CA GLY A 33 27.84 47.59 -30.65
C GLY A 33 27.73 46.16 -30.13
N TYR A 34 28.10 45.13 -30.89
CA TYR A 34 28.50 43.84 -30.31
C TYR A 34 29.66 43.24 -31.11
N ALA A 35 30.88 43.56 -30.67
CA ALA A 35 32.07 42.79 -31.01
C ALA A 35 32.49 42.02 -29.74
N THR A 36 32.85 40.74 -29.94
CA THR A 36 33.54 39.84 -29.01
C THR A 36 32.73 39.05 -27.97
N THR A 37 31.85 38.14 -28.42
CA THR A 37 31.49 36.95 -27.62
C THR A 37 31.68 35.61 -28.37
N SER A 38 32.21 35.64 -29.60
CA SER A 38 32.20 34.46 -30.48
C SER A 38 33.48 33.60 -30.48
N ALA A 39 34.58 34.03 -29.84
CA ALA A 39 35.87 33.35 -29.93
C ALA A 39 35.98 32.08 -29.05
N ALA A 40 35.42 32.10 -27.83
CA ALA A 40 35.70 31.09 -26.81
C ALA A 40 35.25 29.63 -27.11
N LEU A 41 34.37 29.41 -28.10
CA LEU A 41 33.92 28.06 -28.49
C LEU A 41 34.19 27.70 -29.95
N ALA A 42 34.84 28.57 -30.72
CA ALA A 42 35.41 28.15 -32.01
C ALA A 42 36.71 27.36 -31.81
N ASP A 43 37.36 27.52 -30.66
CA ASP A 43 38.60 26.84 -30.28
C ASP A 43 38.41 25.38 -29.80
N ASP A 44 37.19 24.94 -29.52
CA ASP A 44 36.90 23.62 -28.94
C ASP A 44 37.18 22.45 -29.90
N VAL A 45 37.27 22.71 -31.21
CA VAL A 45 37.61 21.68 -32.22
C VAL A 45 39.12 21.44 -32.32
N ASN A 46 39.97 22.36 -31.81
CA ASN A 46 41.44 22.26 -31.86
C ASN A 46 42.12 22.34 -30.47
N ALA A 47 41.37 22.54 -29.38
CA ALA A 47 41.88 22.56 -28.00
C ALA A 47 42.45 21.19 -27.57
N THR A 48 43.46 21.20 -26.69
CA THR A 48 44.02 19.98 -26.10
C THR A 48 43.12 19.43 -25.02
N VAL A 49 43.37 18.19 -24.62
CA VAL A 49 42.71 17.57 -23.46
C VAL A 49 42.86 18.45 -22.23
N GLU A 50 44.03 19.04 -22.00
CA GLU A 50 44.29 19.89 -20.84
C GLU A 50 43.49 21.20 -20.88
N GLN A 51 43.50 21.91 -22.01
CA GLN A 51 42.75 23.16 -22.19
C GLN A 51 41.24 22.97 -22.02
N GLN A 52 40.68 21.88 -22.59
CA GLN A 52 39.25 21.57 -22.47
C GLN A 52 38.81 21.29 -21.03
N ASN A 53 39.74 20.88 -20.17
CA ASN A 53 39.47 20.36 -18.84
C ASN A 53 40.01 21.26 -17.72
N GLY A 54 40.51 22.46 -18.04
CA GLY A 54 41.02 23.41 -17.05
C GLY A 54 42.33 22.98 -16.39
N ILE A 55 43.12 22.13 -17.05
CA ILE A 55 44.42 21.70 -16.57
C ILE A 55 45.46 22.66 -17.12
N SER A 56 46.23 23.28 -16.23
CA SER A 56 47.37 24.14 -16.57
C SER A 56 48.66 23.34 -16.46
N ILE A 57 49.60 23.59 -17.37
CA ILE A 57 50.95 23.01 -17.34
C ILE A 57 51.95 24.16 -17.48
N GLY A 58 52.94 24.21 -16.59
CA GLY A 58 54.16 24.99 -16.77
C GLY A 58 55.34 24.05 -17.01
N LEU A 59 56.26 24.47 -17.87
CA LEU A 59 57.46 23.72 -18.21
C LEU A 59 58.66 24.66 -18.16
N HIS A 60 59.74 24.23 -17.50
CA HIS A 60 60.84 25.11 -17.13
C HIS A 60 62.18 24.46 -17.50
N ASP A 61 62.93 25.11 -18.37
CA ASP A 61 64.26 24.69 -18.80
C ASP A 61 65.33 25.43 -17.98
N TYR A 62 66.31 24.70 -17.44
CA TYR A 62 67.32 25.27 -16.56
C TYR A 62 68.72 25.19 -17.18
N ASP A 63 69.44 26.31 -17.18
CA ASP A 63 70.88 26.29 -17.44
C ASP A 63 71.59 25.61 -16.27
N ARG A 64 71.88 24.33 -16.47
CA ARG A 64 72.55 23.45 -15.51
C ARG A 64 73.85 24.01 -14.91
N ASN A 65 74.55 24.91 -15.59
CA ASN A 65 75.80 25.47 -15.07
C ASN A 65 75.56 26.65 -14.12
N SER A 66 74.42 27.32 -14.24
CA SER A 66 74.15 28.57 -13.51
C SER A 66 72.99 28.46 -12.52
N ILE A 67 72.11 27.46 -12.64
CA ILE A 67 70.93 27.27 -11.79
C ILE A 67 71.25 27.04 -10.30
N ASN A 68 72.45 26.54 -9.99
CA ASN A 68 72.88 26.32 -8.60
C ASN A 68 73.37 27.60 -7.89
N ASN A 69 73.57 28.70 -8.62
CA ASN A 69 74.23 29.88 -8.06
C ASN A 69 73.32 30.59 -7.04
N ASN A 70 73.74 30.57 -5.77
CA ASN A 70 73.06 31.19 -4.63
C ASN A 70 71.73 30.54 -4.23
N HIS A 71 71.49 29.29 -4.63
CA HIS A 71 70.27 28.56 -4.31
C HIS A 71 70.57 27.33 -3.46
N ALA A 72 69.69 26.99 -2.52
CA ALA A 72 69.91 25.89 -1.58
C ALA A 72 69.62 24.50 -2.17
N LEU A 73 68.76 24.43 -3.19
CA LEU A 73 68.46 23.24 -3.95
C LEU A 73 69.41 23.17 -5.15
N HIS A 74 70.29 22.17 -5.17
CA HIS A 74 71.27 21.99 -6.24
C HIS A 74 70.81 20.93 -7.26
N PHE A 75 71.07 21.21 -8.52
CA PHE A 75 71.01 20.32 -9.68
C PHE A 75 72.36 19.65 -9.87
N MET A 76 72.33 18.40 -10.35
CA MET A 76 73.45 17.47 -10.46
C MET A 76 73.95 17.02 -9.08
N SER A 77 73.59 15.80 -8.65
CA SER A 77 74.07 15.22 -7.40
C SER A 77 75.58 14.99 -7.47
N GLY A 78 76.39 15.97 -7.05
CA GLY A 78 77.83 15.82 -6.92
C GLY A 78 78.20 14.74 -5.91
N GLY A 79 79.32 14.05 -6.11
CA GLY A 79 79.79 12.99 -5.19
C GLY A 79 80.06 13.45 -3.74
N ASN A 80 80.07 14.76 -3.49
CA ASN A 80 80.28 15.39 -2.19
C ASN A 80 79.03 16.09 -1.62
N GLU A 81 77.88 16.01 -2.29
CA GLU A 81 76.64 16.64 -1.82
C GLU A 81 76.11 15.97 -0.53
N THR A 82 75.45 16.75 0.32
CA THR A 82 74.90 16.30 1.61
C THR A 82 73.42 16.67 1.75
N GLY A 83 72.73 16.05 2.70
CA GLY A 83 71.30 16.30 2.91
C GLY A 83 70.45 15.94 1.69
N TYR A 84 69.48 16.79 1.38
CA TYR A 84 68.50 16.56 0.30
C TYR A 84 69.07 16.75 -1.12
N ASN A 85 70.31 17.21 -1.28
CA ASN A 85 71.02 17.32 -2.56
C ASN A 85 71.83 16.05 -2.92
N ARG A 86 71.80 15.04 -2.05
CA ARG A 86 72.51 13.77 -2.25
C ARG A 86 71.56 12.69 -2.78
N TYR A 87 72.06 11.85 -3.69
CA TYR A 87 71.38 10.61 -4.09
C TYR A 87 71.10 9.64 -2.90
N VAL A 88 69.83 9.23 -2.77
CA VAL A 88 69.28 8.48 -1.61
C VAL A 88 69.68 6.99 -1.56
N GLN A 89 70.39 6.48 -2.58
CA GLN A 89 70.75 5.06 -2.78
C GLN A 89 69.56 4.15 -3.13
N ASP A 90 69.85 3.13 -3.94
CA ASP A 90 68.87 2.14 -4.40
C ASP A 90 68.08 1.51 -3.24
N GLY A 91 66.75 1.56 -3.33
CA GLY A 91 65.85 0.88 -2.41
C GLY A 91 65.57 1.60 -1.08
N ARG A 92 66.11 2.82 -0.88
CA ARG A 92 65.93 3.59 0.36
C ARG A 92 64.77 4.61 0.33
N GLY A 93 64.01 4.65 -0.76
CA GLY A 93 62.83 5.51 -0.92
C GLY A 93 63.18 6.97 -1.21
N ALA A 94 62.29 7.88 -0.81
CA ALA A 94 62.43 9.33 -0.98
C ALA A 94 63.32 10.00 0.09
N TYR A 95 63.59 11.29 -0.09
CA TYR A 95 64.02 12.23 0.96
C TYR A 95 62.88 13.25 1.19
N ALA A 96 61.90 12.92 2.04
CA ALA A 96 60.76 13.80 2.29
C ALA A 96 61.08 14.92 3.30
N GLY A 97 60.24 15.95 3.35
CA GLY A 97 60.39 17.09 4.27
C GLY A 97 61.33 18.18 3.77
N ILE A 98 61.59 18.23 2.46
CA ILE A 98 62.39 19.30 1.82
C ILE A 98 61.58 20.62 1.82
N VAL A 99 60.28 20.53 1.60
CA VAL A 99 59.37 21.69 1.51
C VAL A 99 58.41 21.74 2.70
N LYS A 100 57.89 22.94 2.98
CA LYS A 100 56.90 23.16 4.04
C LYS A 100 55.58 22.45 3.75
N PRO A 101 54.79 22.12 4.79
CA PRO A 101 53.44 21.55 4.61
C PRO A 101 52.44 22.47 3.89
N LEU A 102 52.74 23.76 3.73
CA LEU A 102 51.88 24.77 3.10
C LEU A 102 52.63 25.50 1.98
N LEU A 103 51.93 25.74 0.86
CA LEU A 103 52.39 26.67 -0.18
C LEU A 103 52.46 28.10 0.36
N THR A 104 53.39 28.89 -0.21
CA THR A 104 53.48 30.34 0.01
C THR A 104 53.35 31.02 -1.35
N ASN A 105 52.31 31.85 -1.54
CA ASN A 105 51.99 32.47 -2.83
C ASN A 105 51.91 31.45 -3.99
N ASP A 106 51.26 30.31 -3.74
CA ASP A 106 51.08 29.21 -4.71
C ASP A 106 52.34 28.41 -5.10
N TYR A 107 53.48 28.65 -4.45
CA TYR A 107 54.74 27.93 -4.72
C TYR A 107 55.29 27.18 -3.49
N PRO A 108 56.00 26.05 -3.70
CA PRO A 108 56.69 25.34 -2.63
C PRO A 108 57.78 26.22 -2.00
N THR A 109 58.01 26.04 -0.71
CA THR A 109 59.03 26.80 0.05
C THR A 109 59.84 25.82 0.89
N MET A 110 61.15 26.03 0.96
CA MET A 110 62.06 25.16 1.71
C MET A 110 61.69 25.10 3.19
N ALA A 111 61.68 23.89 3.77
CA ALA A 111 61.31 23.64 5.17
C ALA A 111 62.33 24.20 6.17
N ASP A 112 63.60 24.25 5.77
CA ASP A 112 64.72 24.79 6.57
C ASP A 112 64.79 26.33 6.58
N GLY A 113 63.93 27.00 5.82
CA GLY A 113 63.88 28.46 5.73
C GLY A 113 64.80 29.07 4.67
N ASN A 114 65.46 28.27 3.84
CA ASN A 114 66.42 28.73 2.83
C ASN A 114 65.79 29.39 1.57
N GLY A 115 64.49 29.65 1.57
CA GLY A 115 63.82 30.44 0.52
C GLY A 115 62.65 29.74 -0.18
N SER A 116 62.01 30.48 -1.09
CA SER A 116 60.94 30.01 -1.98
C SER A 116 61.52 29.25 -3.17
N LEU A 117 60.77 28.31 -3.72
CA LEU A 117 61.10 27.62 -4.98
C LEU A 117 60.36 28.22 -6.19
N ASP A 118 59.69 29.36 -6.01
CA ASP A 118 58.97 30.07 -7.09
C ASP A 118 59.83 30.37 -8.33
N TYR A 119 61.13 30.63 -8.16
CA TYR A 119 62.07 30.87 -9.26
C TYR A 119 62.22 29.66 -10.20
N LEU A 120 62.00 28.44 -9.70
CA LEU A 120 62.06 27.21 -10.50
C LEU A 120 60.79 26.99 -11.32
N PHE A 121 59.66 27.55 -10.90
CA PHE A 121 58.33 27.28 -11.48
C PHE A 121 57.67 28.55 -12.04
N GLY A 122 58.46 29.57 -12.39
CA GLY A 122 58.01 30.77 -13.08
C GLY A 122 57.31 31.82 -12.21
N GLY A 123 57.34 31.70 -10.89
CA GLY A 123 56.81 32.71 -9.96
C GLY A 123 57.75 33.89 -9.70
N ALA A 124 59.06 33.65 -9.77
CA ALA A 124 60.09 34.69 -9.73
C ALA A 124 61.02 34.60 -10.94
N SER A 125 61.58 35.73 -11.39
CA SER A 125 62.52 35.75 -12.50
C SER A 125 63.91 35.32 -12.05
N ASP A 126 64.49 34.34 -12.76
CA ASP A 126 65.90 33.96 -12.67
C ASP A 126 66.49 33.90 -14.10
N LYS A 127 67.76 34.27 -14.25
CA LYS A 127 68.44 34.26 -15.55
C LYS A 127 68.81 32.86 -16.01
N ALA A 128 68.90 31.90 -15.08
CA ALA A 128 69.20 30.50 -15.36
C ALA A 128 67.95 29.71 -15.77
N VAL A 129 66.76 30.32 -15.77
CA VAL A 129 65.49 29.63 -16.01
C VAL A 129 64.78 30.22 -17.22
N THR A 130 64.45 29.35 -18.19
CA THR A 130 63.54 29.69 -19.29
C THR A 130 62.19 29.05 -19.04
N ASN A 131 61.16 29.89 -18.85
CA ASN A 131 59.81 29.44 -18.52
C ASN A 131 58.94 29.33 -19.78
N TYR A 132 58.21 28.22 -19.90
CA TYR A 132 57.23 27.96 -20.94
C TYR A 132 55.87 27.66 -20.30
N MET A 133 54.79 28.06 -20.98
CA MET A 133 53.41 27.74 -20.61
C MET A 133 52.75 26.98 -21.76
N PRO A 134 53.02 25.66 -21.88
CA PRO A 134 52.44 24.86 -22.94
C PRO A 134 50.91 24.89 -22.91
N ASP A 135 50.29 24.99 -24.09
CA ASP A 135 48.86 24.84 -24.31
C ASP A 135 48.37 23.39 -24.12
N GLY A 136 49.18 22.48 -23.56
CA GLY A 136 48.86 21.07 -23.32
C GLY A 136 49.47 20.09 -24.34
N GLY A 137 48.88 18.88 -24.44
CA GLY A 137 49.31 17.80 -25.32
C GLY A 137 50.15 16.72 -24.65
N LEU A 138 50.36 16.79 -23.34
CA LEU A 138 51.13 15.81 -22.58
C LEU A 138 50.24 14.64 -22.15
N LEU A 139 49.07 14.95 -21.61
CA LEU A 139 48.12 13.99 -21.08
C LEU A 139 47.26 13.41 -22.20
N THR A 140 46.98 12.12 -22.07
CA THR A 140 45.96 11.45 -22.86
C THR A 140 44.77 11.07 -22.00
N SER A 141 43.57 11.37 -22.51
CA SER A 141 42.32 10.90 -21.92
C SER A 141 42.00 9.51 -22.47
N ASP A 142 41.52 8.60 -21.62
CA ASP A 142 40.95 7.32 -22.05
C ASP A 142 39.48 7.43 -22.51
N GLY A 143 38.87 8.61 -22.35
CA GLY A 143 37.47 8.86 -22.64
C GLY A 143 36.51 8.33 -21.56
N GLN A 144 37.02 7.89 -20.40
CA GLN A 144 36.25 7.51 -19.20
C GLN A 144 36.56 8.42 -18.00
N GLY A 145 37.18 9.58 -18.24
CA GLY A 145 37.52 10.55 -17.20
C GLY A 145 38.89 10.31 -16.53
N ASN A 146 39.70 9.38 -17.04
CA ASN A 146 41.09 9.23 -16.59
C ASN A 146 42.04 9.98 -17.53
N TYR A 147 42.97 10.71 -16.95
CA TYR A 147 44.06 11.40 -17.63
C TYR A 147 45.35 10.68 -17.30
N SER A 148 46.18 10.42 -18.31
CA SER A 148 47.46 9.75 -18.08
C SER A 148 48.54 10.11 -19.08
N PHE A 149 49.77 10.08 -18.60
CA PHE A 149 50.99 10.08 -19.39
C PHE A 149 51.96 9.06 -18.80
N ASP A 150 52.65 8.31 -19.66
CA ASP A 150 53.62 7.29 -19.26
C ASP A 150 54.81 7.35 -20.22
N ALA A 151 55.92 7.93 -19.74
CA ALA A 151 57.15 8.12 -20.48
C ALA A 151 57.79 6.80 -20.99
N ALA A 152 57.48 5.66 -20.36
CA ALA A 152 57.94 4.36 -20.84
C ALA A 152 57.20 3.89 -22.09
N SER A 153 56.01 4.46 -22.37
CA SER A 153 55.19 4.12 -23.52
C SER A 153 55.16 5.20 -24.61
N LYS A 154 55.27 6.47 -24.21
CA LYS A 154 55.17 7.63 -25.10
C LYS A 154 56.35 8.58 -24.89
N TYR A 155 57.00 8.96 -25.98
CA TYR A 155 57.98 10.04 -25.99
C TYR A 155 57.24 11.38 -26.14
N ALA A 156 57.46 12.29 -25.20
CA ALA A 156 56.87 13.63 -25.21
C ALA A 156 57.96 14.67 -25.48
N LYS A 157 57.78 15.47 -26.54
CA LYS A 157 58.66 16.58 -26.89
C LYS A 157 57.89 17.89 -26.91
N TYR A 158 58.39 18.93 -26.27
CA TYR A 158 57.83 20.27 -26.36
C TYR A 158 58.18 20.90 -27.71
N ASN A 159 57.18 21.43 -28.41
CA ASN A 159 57.35 22.17 -29.66
C ASN A 159 56.99 23.64 -29.44
N GLY A 160 58.01 24.50 -29.43
CA GLY A 160 57.83 25.95 -29.23
C GLY A 160 57.05 26.67 -30.35
N ASN A 161 56.91 26.08 -31.54
CA ASN A 161 56.12 26.69 -32.62
C ASN A 161 54.61 26.49 -32.41
N SER A 162 54.21 25.30 -31.95
CA SER A 162 52.81 24.97 -31.64
C SER A 162 52.45 25.23 -30.18
N ASN A 163 53.43 25.61 -29.36
CA ASN A 163 53.33 25.78 -27.92
C ASN A 163 52.73 24.55 -27.21
N ARG A 164 53.00 23.32 -27.69
CA ARG A 164 52.38 22.08 -27.21
C ARG A 164 53.38 20.94 -27.11
N PHE A 165 53.02 19.91 -26.35
CA PHE A 165 53.72 18.63 -26.41
C PHE A 165 53.26 17.82 -27.63
N GLU A 166 54.24 17.21 -28.31
CA GLU A 166 54.03 16.22 -29.35
C GLU A 166 54.35 14.84 -28.81
N LEU A 167 53.34 13.95 -28.83
CA LEU A 167 53.48 12.57 -28.36
C LEU A 167 53.75 11.62 -29.52
N THR A 168 54.83 10.85 -29.41
CA THR A 168 55.15 9.76 -30.34
C THR A 168 55.41 8.46 -29.57
N LYS A 169 55.54 7.33 -30.26
CA LYS A 169 55.83 6.05 -29.60
C LYS A 169 57.23 6.09 -28.97
N GLN A 170 57.33 5.71 -27.70
CA GLN A 170 58.64 5.59 -27.04
C GLN A 170 59.47 4.48 -27.71
N THR A 171 60.73 4.80 -28.01
CA THR A 171 61.68 3.87 -28.65
C THR A 171 62.86 3.51 -27.75
N GLN A 172 63.07 4.29 -26.69
CA GLN A 172 64.06 3.98 -25.65
C GLN A 172 63.45 3.12 -24.54
N SER A 173 64.25 2.30 -23.87
CA SER A 173 63.77 1.44 -22.77
C SER A 173 64.85 1.28 -21.69
N GLY A 174 64.45 1.14 -20.43
CA GLY A 174 65.33 0.87 -19.27
C GLY A 174 65.13 1.86 -18.12
N ASP A 175 65.10 1.35 -16.88
CA ASP A 175 64.75 2.10 -15.65
C ASP A 175 65.76 3.19 -15.25
N ARG A 176 66.93 3.24 -15.91
CA ARG A 176 68.00 4.23 -15.66
C ARG A 176 68.26 5.14 -16.85
N ASN A 177 67.55 4.95 -17.97
CA ASN A 177 67.65 5.84 -19.11
C ASN A 177 66.70 7.02 -18.92
N PRO A 178 67.07 8.23 -19.36
CA PRO A 178 66.15 9.36 -19.33
C PRO A 178 65.06 9.17 -20.40
N LEU A 179 63.85 8.85 -19.95
CA LEU A 179 62.69 8.57 -20.81
C LEU A 179 61.78 9.78 -21.00
N PHE A 180 61.71 10.69 -20.01
CA PHE A 180 60.94 11.92 -20.10
C PHE A 180 61.84 13.13 -20.38
N THR A 181 62.15 13.37 -21.65
CA THR A 181 63.09 14.44 -22.03
C THR A 181 62.41 15.48 -22.93
N PRO A 182 61.69 16.45 -22.36
CA PRO A 182 60.79 17.32 -23.12
C PRO A 182 61.52 18.27 -24.06
N PHE A 183 62.78 18.61 -23.81
CA PHE A 183 63.56 19.55 -24.63
C PHE A 183 64.44 18.87 -25.69
N GLY A 184 64.78 17.59 -25.51
CA GLY A 184 65.58 16.83 -26.47
C GLY A 184 66.26 15.64 -25.81
N ASN A 185 66.87 14.75 -26.58
CA ASN A 185 67.55 13.56 -26.05
C ASN A 185 68.96 13.36 -26.61
N ASP A 186 69.52 14.37 -27.26
CA ASP A 186 70.79 14.36 -27.97
C ASP A 186 71.96 14.89 -27.11
N SER A 187 71.70 15.73 -26.10
CA SER A 187 72.70 16.18 -25.13
C SER A 187 72.23 16.04 -23.68
N ASP A 188 73.17 16.03 -22.74
CA ASP A 188 72.82 16.01 -21.30
C ASP A 188 72.14 17.31 -20.85
N ALA A 189 72.33 18.43 -21.57
CA ALA A 189 71.62 19.67 -21.29
C ALA A 189 70.14 19.56 -21.65
N ASP A 190 69.78 18.80 -22.69
CA ASP A 190 68.39 18.66 -23.14
C ASP A 190 67.65 17.51 -22.41
N ARG A 191 68.40 16.57 -21.81
CA ARG A 191 67.88 15.37 -21.14
C ARG A 191 67.51 15.58 -19.67
N TYR A 192 68.17 16.50 -18.98
CA TYR A 192 68.13 16.66 -17.53
C TYR A 192 68.00 18.14 -17.16
N SER A 193 67.81 18.44 -15.87
CA SER A 193 67.74 19.82 -15.35
C SER A 193 66.55 20.60 -15.91
N PHE A 194 65.34 20.09 -15.67
CA PHE A 194 64.11 20.79 -15.99
C PHE A 194 63.08 20.62 -14.87
N GLY A 195 62.04 21.45 -14.92
CA GLY A 195 60.89 21.36 -14.03
C GLY A 195 59.58 21.37 -14.77
N MET A 196 58.57 20.79 -14.14
CA MET A 196 57.18 20.82 -14.61
C MET A 196 56.26 21.05 -13.42
N ASN A 197 55.27 21.92 -13.60
CA ASN A 197 54.16 22.05 -12.67
C ASN A 197 52.83 21.85 -13.41
N LEU A 198 51.85 21.30 -12.68
CA LEU A 198 50.50 21.10 -13.16
C LEU A 198 49.51 21.61 -12.13
N GLY A 199 48.53 22.39 -12.58
CA GLY A 199 47.46 22.92 -11.74
C GLY A 199 46.09 22.53 -12.28
N ALA A 200 45.18 22.07 -11.43
CA ALA A 200 43.81 21.77 -11.82
C ALA A 200 42.84 21.92 -10.66
N ASP A 201 41.72 22.61 -10.89
CA ASP A 201 40.58 22.56 -10.00
C ASP A 201 39.79 21.27 -10.25
N PHE A 202 39.29 20.62 -9.20
CA PHE A 202 38.45 19.43 -9.31
C PHE A 202 37.37 19.43 -8.24
N TYR A 203 36.27 18.72 -8.49
CA TYR A 203 35.24 18.53 -7.47
C TYR A 203 35.48 17.25 -6.68
N MET A 204 35.15 17.24 -5.39
CA MET A 204 35.06 16.01 -4.61
C MET A 204 33.80 15.25 -5.02
N PRO A 205 33.85 14.17 -5.82
CA PRO A 205 32.63 13.42 -6.13
C PRO A 205 32.07 12.77 -4.86
N LYS A 206 30.79 12.37 -4.90
CA LYS A 206 30.18 11.64 -3.78
C LYS A 206 31.02 10.42 -3.39
N ASP A 207 31.24 10.25 -2.09
CA ASP A 207 32.09 9.19 -1.50
C ASP A 207 33.53 9.15 -2.03
N GLY A 208 34.01 10.25 -2.63
CA GLY A 208 35.30 10.32 -3.29
C GLY A 208 35.42 9.38 -4.48
N LYS A 209 34.33 9.11 -5.21
CA LYS A 209 34.32 8.19 -6.37
C LYS A 209 33.87 8.80 -7.69
N VAL A 210 34.68 8.66 -8.73
CA VAL A 210 34.29 8.95 -10.12
C VAL A 210 33.93 7.64 -10.81
N ASN A 211 32.78 7.57 -11.48
CA ASN A 211 32.30 6.36 -12.17
C ASN A 211 32.27 5.12 -11.24
N ASN A 212 31.92 5.35 -9.96
CA ASN A 212 31.88 4.34 -8.90
C ASN A 212 33.24 3.64 -8.64
N GLN A 213 34.33 4.23 -9.14
CA GLN A 213 35.71 3.88 -8.82
C GLN A 213 36.26 4.93 -7.87
N ASN A 214 37.21 4.55 -7.00
CA ASN A 214 37.85 5.52 -6.13
C ASN A 214 38.51 6.61 -6.99
N MET A 215 38.28 7.86 -6.59
CA MET A 215 39.00 8.99 -7.14
C MET A 215 40.43 8.90 -6.63
N VAL A 216 41.38 8.83 -7.56
CA VAL A 216 42.78 8.51 -7.30
C VAL A 216 43.67 9.42 -8.11
N PHE A 217 44.72 9.93 -7.46
CA PHE A 217 45.91 10.47 -8.10
C PHE A 217 47.06 9.48 -7.92
N ASP A 218 47.73 9.09 -8.99
CA ASP A 218 48.82 8.13 -8.99
C ASP A 218 50.01 8.67 -9.78
N PHE A 219 51.18 8.64 -9.16
CA PHE A 219 52.41 9.12 -9.76
C PHE A 219 53.54 8.11 -9.55
N THR A 220 54.38 7.93 -10.57
CA THR A 220 55.66 7.23 -10.50
C THR A 220 56.72 8.00 -11.25
N GLY A 221 57.83 8.31 -10.58
CA GLY A 221 58.94 9.03 -11.16
C GLY A 221 60.13 9.11 -10.22
N ASP A 222 61.27 9.54 -10.75
CA ASP A 222 62.49 9.86 -10.02
C ASP A 222 62.54 11.33 -9.59
N ASP A 223 63.53 11.62 -8.75
CA ASP A 223 63.78 12.93 -8.17
C ASP A 223 62.56 13.54 -7.47
N ASP A 224 62.42 14.87 -7.47
CA ASP A 224 61.51 15.54 -6.55
C ASP A 224 60.10 15.62 -7.12
N VAL A 225 59.13 15.09 -6.37
CA VAL A 225 57.70 15.35 -6.59
C VAL A 225 56.98 15.78 -5.32
N TRP A 226 56.24 16.88 -5.45
CA TRP A 226 55.36 17.40 -4.42
C TRP A 226 53.96 17.63 -4.97
N VAL A 227 52.96 17.09 -4.29
CA VAL A 227 51.54 17.26 -4.64
C VAL A 227 50.81 17.93 -3.49
N PHE A 228 50.23 19.08 -3.79
CA PHE A 228 49.45 19.87 -2.85
C PHE A 228 47.97 19.81 -3.21
N ILE A 229 47.11 19.72 -2.19
CA ILE A 229 45.66 19.87 -2.31
C ILE A 229 45.24 21.05 -1.44
N ASP A 230 44.58 22.06 -2.01
CA ASP A 230 44.22 23.31 -1.33
C ASP A 230 45.41 23.99 -0.62
N GLY A 231 46.57 23.89 -1.28
CA GLY A 231 47.85 24.39 -0.79
C GLY A 231 48.48 23.59 0.35
N VAL A 232 47.95 22.42 0.72
CA VAL A 232 48.50 21.50 1.73
C VAL A 232 49.30 20.39 1.05
N LEU A 233 50.53 20.12 1.49
CA LEU A 233 51.34 19.02 0.97
C LEU A 233 50.73 17.66 1.35
N VAL A 234 50.18 16.94 0.36
CA VAL A 234 49.55 15.63 0.55
C VAL A 234 50.48 14.50 0.16
N LEU A 235 51.16 14.59 -0.99
CA LEU A 235 52.12 13.57 -1.43
C LEU A 235 53.51 14.18 -1.56
N ASP A 236 54.45 13.64 -0.78
CA ASP A 236 55.87 14.03 -0.79
C ASP A 236 56.73 12.83 -1.22
N LEU A 237 57.32 12.96 -2.40
CA LEU A 237 58.31 12.07 -2.97
C LEU A 237 59.61 12.85 -3.26
N GLY A 238 59.93 13.88 -2.48
CA GLY A 238 61.10 14.73 -2.73
C GLY A 238 62.45 14.01 -2.61
N GLY A 239 63.50 14.60 -3.17
CA GLY A 239 64.89 14.16 -3.08
C GLY A 239 65.38 13.40 -4.31
N ILE A 240 66.69 13.26 -4.44
CA ILE A 240 67.31 12.61 -5.62
C ILE A 240 67.32 11.09 -5.42
N HIS A 241 66.50 10.36 -6.19
CA HIS A 241 66.34 8.90 -6.04
C HIS A 241 65.88 8.22 -7.33
N GLN A 242 66.01 6.89 -7.43
CA GLN A 242 65.39 6.13 -8.54
C GLN A 242 63.86 6.23 -8.53
N ALA A 243 63.20 5.90 -9.63
CA ALA A 243 61.74 5.97 -9.73
C ALA A 243 61.01 5.24 -8.58
N ILE A 244 60.12 5.96 -7.89
CA ILE A 244 59.25 5.45 -6.82
C ILE A 244 57.80 5.87 -7.08
N ARG A 245 56.84 5.19 -6.44
CA ARG A 245 55.41 5.39 -6.65
C ARG A 245 54.71 5.92 -5.40
N GLY A 246 53.83 6.88 -5.62
CA GLY A 246 52.93 7.44 -4.62
C GLY A 246 51.50 7.55 -5.15
N THR A 247 50.52 7.22 -4.31
CA THR A 247 49.10 7.27 -4.68
C THR A 247 48.29 7.97 -3.59
N ILE A 248 47.35 8.83 -3.98
CA ILE A 248 46.36 9.47 -3.12
C ILE A 248 45.00 8.88 -3.51
N ASP A 249 44.30 8.25 -2.56
CA ASP A 249 42.94 7.73 -2.73
C ASP A 249 41.96 8.61 -1.94
N PHE A 250 41.16 9.40 -2.66
CA PHE A 250 40.26 10.39 -2.07
C PHE A 250 38.97 9.77 -1.51
N ALA A 251 38.63 8.53 -1.87
CA ALA A 251 37.48 7.81 -1.30
C ALA A 251 37.78 7.27 0.09
N THR A 252 38.97 6.71 0.28
CA THR A 252 39.42 6.15 1.56
C THR A 252 40.17 7.15 2.42
N GLY A 253 40.67 8.23 1.80
CA GLY A 253 41.57 9.18 2.44
C GLY A 253 43.01 8.69 2.56
N ASN A 254 43.35 7.52 2.01
CA ASN A 254 44.67 6.91 2.17
C ASN A 254 45.71 7.51 1.22
N ILE A 255 46.94 7.57 1.69
CA ILE A 255 48.13 7.91 0.90
C ILE A 255 49.08 6.72 1.00
N THR A 256 49.45 6.15 -0.15
CA THR A 256 50.28 4.94 -0.20
C THR A 256 51.58 5.19 -0.94
N TYR A 257 52.65 4.62 -0.43
CA TYR A 257 53.99 4.67 -1.00
C TYR A 257 54.47 3.25 -1.29
N ASP A 258 55.10 3.00 -2.44
CA ASP A 258 55.62 1.68 -2.79
C ASP A 258 56.93 1.32 -2.07
N ARG A 259 57.62 2.33 -1.52
CA ARG A 259 58.86 2.18 -0.76
C ARG A 259 58.84 2.93 0.55
N ASN A 260 59.45 2.32 1.57
CA ASN A 260 59.74 2.97 2.83
C ASN A 260 60.85 4.00 2.63
N GLN A 261 60.71 5.13 3.30
CA GLN A 261 61.67 6.23 3.28
C GLN A 261 62.72 6.03 4.37
N SER A 262 63.98 6.35 4.05
CA SER A 262 65.11 6.23 4.99
C SER A 262 65.71 7.57 5.44
N TYR A 263 65.35 8.69 4.81
CA TYR A 263 65.93 10.01 5.08
C TYR A 263 64.87 11.09 5.07
N GLY A 264 65.03 12.15 5.87
CA GLY A 264 64.05 13.23 5.97
C GLY A 264 62.99 13.00 7.05
N SER A 265 61.85 13.69 6.96
CA SER A 265 60.74 13.59 7.92
C SER A 265 59.71 12.53 7.52
N ASP A 266 58.91 12.06 8.48
CA ASP A 266 57.81 11.14 8.21
C ASP A 266 56.77 11.74 7.25
N ARG A 267 56.32 10.92 6.30
CA ARG A 267 55.26 11.26 5.34
C ARG A 267 53.88 10.98 5.92
N ALA A 268 52.89 11.79 5.54
CA ALA A 268 51.51 11.52 5.88
C ALA A 268 51.00 10.26 5.16
N THR A 269 50.28 9.39 5.88
CA THR A 269 49.67 8.18 5.29
C THR A 269 48.18 8.35 5.01
N THR A 270 47.59 9.49 5.38
CA THR A 270 46.21 9.87 5.06
C THR A 270 46.10 11.36 4.77
N ILE A 271 45.12 11.76 3.96
CA ILE A 271 44.83 13.17 3.66
C ILE A 271 44.54 13.94 4.96
N ASN A 272 43.75 13.37 5.87
CA ASN A 272 43.46 13.98 7.17
C ASN A 272 44.73 14.25 7.98
N GLN A 273 45.70 13.32 7.96
CA GLN A 273 46.98 13.53 8.64
C GLN A 273 47.78 14.64 7.97
N ALA A 274 47.81 14.71 6.64
CA ALA A 274 48.49 15.78 5.91
C ALA A 274 47.92 17.16 6.25
N PHE A 275 46.59 17.30 6.24
CA PHE A 275 45.91 18.54 6.63
C PHE A 275 46.15 18.88 8.11
N SER A 276 46.10 17.91 9.02
CA SER A 276 46.40 18.11 10.42
C SER A 276 47.84 18.58 10.66
N ASN A 277 48.82 18.00 9.95
CA ASN A 277 50.23 18.43 9.99
C ASN A 277 50.41 19.89 9.54
N ALA A 278 49.54 20.37 8.63
CA ALA A 278 49.51 21.74 8.15
C ALA A 278 48.62 22.68 9.00
N GLY A 279 48.01 22.20 10.09
CA GLY A 279 47.10 22.98 10.93
C GLY A 279 45.75 23.31 10.27
N LYS A 280 45.32 22.52 9.28
CA LYS A 280 44.04 22.66 8.56
C LYS A 280 43.16 21.42 8.72
N ASN A 281 41.90 21.52 8.30
CA ASN A 281 40.97 20.39 8.21
C ASN A 281 40.68 20.08 6.74
N TRP A 282 40.64 18.79 6.42
CA TRP A 282 40.21 18.32 5.10
C TRP A 282 38.68 18.38 4.99
N ASP A 283 38.18 18.96 3.91
CA ASP A 283 36.74 19.03 3.62
C ASP A 283 36.41 17.98 2.55
N SER A 284 35.89 16.83 2.98
CA SER A 284 35.49 15.77 2.05
C SER A 284 34.03 15.89 1.59
N ALA A 285 33.39 17.06 1.76
CA ALA A 285 32.01 17.25 1.36
C ALA A 285 31.86 17.03 -0.15
N ALA A 286 30.82 16.30 -0.54
CA ALA A 286 30.57 16.03 -1.94
C ALA A 286 30.35 17.36 -2.71
N TYR A 287 30.94 17.42 -3.89
CA TYR A 287 30.99 18.51 -4.87
C TYR A 287 31.72 19.77 -4.40
N LYS A 288 32.40 19.70 -3.25
CA LYS A 288 33.37 20.71 -2.84
C LYS A 288 34.45 20.83 -3.91
N THR A 289 34.69 22.06 -4.38
CA THR A 289 35.82 22.33 -5.27
C THR A 289 37.11 22.35 -4.45
N HIS A 290 38.12 21.65 -4.96
CA HIS A 290 39.48 21.59 -4.46
C HIS A 290 40.46 21.95 -5.56
N HIS A 291 41.65 22.40 -5.18
CA HIS A 291 42.71 22.74 -6.10
C HIS A 291 43.89 21.77 -5.95
N LEU A 292 44.30 21.14 -7.06
CA LEU A 292 45.51 20.33 -7.16
C LEU A 292 46.67 21.21 -7.67
N SER A 293 47.79 21.20 -6.95
CA SER A 293 49.06 21.75 -7.42
C SER A 293 50.15 20.67 -7.38
N PHE A 294 50.66 20.30 -8.54
CA PHE A 294 51.71 19.29 -8.73
C PHE A 294 53.00 19.99 -9.15
N PHE A 295 54.12 19.63 -8.52
CA PHE A 295 55.46 20.13 -8.84
C PHE A 295 56.42 18.96 -9.00
N TYR A 296 57.20 18.98 -10.07
CA TYR A 296 58.16 17.94 -10.42
C TYR A 296 59.46 18.55 -10.92
N LEU A 297 60.59 18.03 -10.44
CA LEU A 297 61.93 18.45 -10.84
C LEU A 297 62.78 17.24 -11.22
N GLU A 298 63.43 17.33 -12.36
CA GLU A 298 64.48 16.41 -12.79
C GLU A 298 65.84 17.06 -12.55
N ARG A 299 66.50 16.71 -11.45
CA ARG A 299 67.72 17.41 -10.98
C ARG A 299 68.89 16.51 -10.62
N GLY A 300 68.75 15.19 -10.73
CA GLY A 300 69.70 14.19 -10.27
C GLY A 300 70.76 13.75 -11.27
N ASP A 301 70.58 14.06 -12.56
CA ASP A 301 71.42 13.58 -13.69
C ASP A 301 71.53 12.04 -13.74
N GLY A 302 70.46 11.35 -13.33
CA GLY A 302 70.36 9.89 -13.31
C GLY A 302 69.43 9.36 -14.39
N GLY A 303 68.27 8.86 -13.96
CA GLY A 303 67.15 8.60 -14.85
C GLY A 303 66.39 9.89 -15.17
N SER A 304 65.26 9.74 -15.86
CA SER A 304 64.21 10.74 -15.93
C SER A 304 62.93 10.04 -16.37
N ASN A 305 61.99 9.91 -15.45
CA ASN A 305 60.81 9.08 -15.58
C ASN A 305 59.61 9.83 -15.04
N CYS A 306 58.60 9.99 -15.90
CA CYS A 306 57.33 10.55 -15.50
C CYS A 306 56.20 9.62 -15.94
N LYS A 307 55.52 9.04 -14.96
CA LYS A 307 54.23 8.40 -15.13
C LYS A 307 53.24 9.05 -14.18
N ILE A 308 52.30 9.78 -14.74
CA ILE A 308 51.23 10.46 -14.02
C ILE A 308 49.90 9.91 -14.51
N SER A 309 49.00 9.58 -13.60
CA SER A 309 47.63 9.25 -13.95
C SER A 309 46.66 9.64 -12.85
N PHE A 310 45.52 10.21 -13.21
CA PHE A 310 44.47 10.55 -12.26
C PHE A 310 43.11 10.55 -12.93
N ASN A 311 42.06 10.39 -12.12
CA ASN A 311 40.66 10.41 -12.57
C ASN A 311 39.85 11.51 -11.90
N LEU A 312 40.52 12.60 -11.50
CA LEU A 312 39.89 13.76 -10.89
C LEU A 312 38.87 14.37 -11.87
N PRO A 313 37.64 14.69 -11.41
CA PRO A 313 36.65 15.38 -12.23
C PRO A 313 37.02 16.86 -12.30
N VAL A 314 38.02 17.14 -13.13
CA VAL A 314 38.62 18.46 -13.27
C VAL A 314 37.61 19.46 -13.83
N LYS A 315 37.57 20.64 -13.21
CA LYS A 315 36.69 21.76 -13.53
C LYS A 315 37.38 22.63 -14.59
N PRO A 316 36.79 22.84 -15.77
CA PRO A 316 37.26 23.87 -16.68
C PRO A 316 37.08 25.25 -16.03
N SER A 317 38.08 26.12 -16.18
CA SER A 317 38.00 27.49 -15.69
C SER A 317 36.76 28.19 -16.26
N LYS A 318 36.06 28.98 -15.44
CA LYS A 318 34.92 29.82 -15.87
C LYS A 318 33.74 29.03 -16.49
N ALA A 319 33.43 27.87 -15.95
CA ALA A 319 32.32 27.02 -16.38
C ALA A 319 31.26 26.82 -15.28
N ILE A 320 30.01 26.68 -15.69
CA ILE A 320 28.89 26.21 -14.86
C ILE A 320 28.26 25.00 -15.53
N ASP A 321 28.10 23.92 -14.79
CA ASP A 321 27.53 22.67 -15.23
C ASP A 321 26.11 22.49 -14.65
N ILE A 322 25.16 22.12 -15.51
CA ILE A 322 23.76 21.84 -15.16
C ILE A 322 23.47 20.40 -15.55
N GLU A 323 23.32 19.50 -14.58
CA GLU A 323 23.06 18.09 -14.80
C GLU A 323 21.57 17.75 -14.62
N LYS A 324 21.04 16.89 -15.50
CA LYS A 324 19.68 16.35 -15.42
C LYS A 324 19.68 14.89 -15.00
N GLN A 325 18.96 14.60 -13.92
CA GLN A 325 18.57 13.24 -13.54
C GLN A 325 17.05 13.11 -13.39
N THR A 326 16.52 11.88 -13.46
CA THR A 326 15.08 11.64 -13.35
C THR A 326 14.76 10.41 -12.52
N LEU A 327 13.62 10.43 -11.83
CA LEU A 327 13.04 9.36 -11.03
C LEU A 327 11.60 9.09 -11.48
N GLY A 328 11.20 7.81 -11.46
CA GLY A 328 9.88 7.34 -11.94
C GLY A 328 9.80 7.10 -13.46
N THR A 329 8.59 6.88 -14.00
CA THR A 329 8.38 6.64 -15.44
C THR A 329 8.44 7.93 -16.25
N ILE A 330 9.62 8.51 -16.39
CA ILE A 330 9.85 9.60 -17.34
C ILE A 330 10.54 9.02 -18.58
N PRO A 331 9.99 9.20 -19.81
CA PRO A 331 10.58 8.66 -21.03
C PRO A 331 12.05 9.04 -21.18
N ALA A 332 12.88 8.11 -21.65
CA ALA A 332 14.32 8.32 -21.79
C ALA A 332 14.70 9.42 -22.79
N ASP A 333 13.83 9.67 -23.77
CA ASP A 333 13.94 10.71 -24.79
C ASP A 333 13.33 12.05 -24.37
N GLN A 334 12.70 12.13 -23.18
CA GLN A 334 12.15 13.37 -22.65
C GLN A 334 13.26 14.41 -22.50
N GLN A 335 13.08 15.53 -23.19
CA GLN A 335 13.93 16.71 -23.08
C GLN A 335 13.40 17.65 -21.98
N PHE A 336 14.32 18.21 -21.22
CA PHE A 336 14.06 19.17 -20.14
C PHE A 336 14.73 20.49 -20.50
N GLN A 337 14.10 21.59 -20.13
CA GLN A 337 14.51 22.93 -20.52
C GLN A 337 14.97 23.72 -19.30
N PHE A 338 16.15 24.31 -19.41
CA PHE A 338 16.80 25.06 -18.34
C PHE A 338 17.11 26.48 -18.78
N GLN A 339 17.13 27.40 -17.83
CA GLN A 339 17.70 28.73 -17.96
C GLN A 339 18.73 28.93 -16.85
N LEU A 340 19.86 29.54 -17.19
CA LEU A 340 20.91 29.92 -16.25
C LEU A 340 20.84 31.44 -16.03
N PHE A 341 20.82 31.89 -14.78
CA PHE A 341 20.92 33.31 -14.44
C PHE A 341 22.25 33.54 -13.72
N ALA A 342 23.05 34.51 -14.15
CA ALA A 342 24.36 34.80 -13.56
C ALA A 342 24.42 36.25 -13.05
N ASN A 343 25.24 36.49 -12.03
CA ASN A 343 25.49 37.78 -11.37
C ASN A 343 24.22 38.52 -10.94
N GLY A 344 23.19 37.79 -10.49
CA GLY A 344 21.91 38.37 -10.06
C GLY A 344 21.06 38.97 -11.19
N SER A 345 21.40 38.71 -12.45
CA SER A 345 20.61 39.16 -13.59
C SER A 345 19.23 38.50 -13.62
N GLN A 346 18.20 39.26 -14.01
CA GLN A 346 16.87 38.71 -14.31
C GLN A 346 16.74 38.22 -15.76
N THR A 347 17.72 38.49 -16.62
CA THR A 347 17.77 37.95 -17.97
C THR A 347 18.56 36.65 -17.98
N PRO A 348 18.04 35.58 -18.61
CA PRO A 348 18.77 34.33 -18.70
C PRO A 348 20.04 34.51 -19.55
N TYR A 349 21.04 33.67 -19.29
CA TYR A 349 22.28 33.63 -20.06
C TYR A 349 21.97 33.32 -21.53
N GLU A 350 22.51 34.16 -22.40
CA GLU A 350 22.46 33.97 -23.85
C GLU A 350 23.88 33.74 -24.37
N GLY A 351 24.16 32.52 -24.83
CA GLY A 351 25.46 32.17 -25.35
C GLY A 351 25.55 30.70 -25.72
N LYS A 352 26.78 30.22 -25.79
CA LYS A 352 27.05 28.83 -26.20
C LYS A 352 27.14 27.89 -24.99
N TYR A 353 26.79 26.64 -25.23
CA TYR A 353 26.94 25.53 -24.29
C TYR A 353 27.24 24.22 -25.03
N SER A 354 27.77 23.25 -24.30
CA SER A 354 28.02 21.88 -24.79
C SER A 354 27.33 20.89 -23.86
N VAL A 355 26.82 19.78 -24.39
CA VAL A 355 26.12 18.72 -23.65
C VAL A 355 27.01 17.50 -23.56
N TYR A 356 27.10 16.93 -22.37
CA TYR A 356 27.92 15.79 -22.01
C TYR A 356 27.06 14.68 -21.43
N ASP A 357 27.48 13.43 -21.59
CA ASP A 357 26.94 12.31 -20.85
C ASP A 357 27.51 12.33 -19.42
N ALA A 358 26.64 12.42 -18.41
CA ALA A 358 27.03 12.61 -17.01
C ALA A 358 27.76 11.39 -16.43
N SER A 359 27.59 10.21 -17.01
CA SER A 359 28.21 8.97 -16.51
C SER A 359 29.58 8.70 -17.11
N THR A 360 29.89 9.28 -18.26
CA THR A 360 31.15 9.03 -18.99
C THR A 360 31.97 10.30 -19.20
N ASN A 361 31.38 11.48 -18.95
CA ASN A 361 31.93 12.80 -19.23
C ASN A 361 32.26 13.00 -20.73
N GLN A 362 31.65 12.21 -21.62
CA GLN A 362 31.85 12.33 -23.06
C GLN A 362 30.93 13.39 -23.67
N VAL A 363 31.46 14.15 -24.63
CA VAL A 363 30.69 15.14 -25.38
C VAL A 363 29.61 14.44 -26.22
N VAL A 364 28.35 14.75 -25.95
CA VAL A 364 27.19 14.33 -26.74
C VAL A 364 26.94 15.31 -27.88
N SER A 365 27.09 16.61 -27.62
CA SER A 365 26.91 17.68 -28.60
C SER A 365 27.69 18.92 -28.15
N SER A 366 28.44 19.56 -29.04
CA SER A 366 29.23 20.75 -28.70
C SER A 366 28.79 21.98 -29.51
N GLY A 367 29.06 23.17 -28.97
CA GLY A 367 28.84 24.44 -29.67
C GLY A 367 27.38 24.81 -29.92
N LEU A 368 26.45 24.32 -29.10
CA LEU A 368 25.03 24.69 -29.14
C LEU A 368 24.89 26.16 -28.71
N ASN A 369 23.92 26.89 -29.26
CA ASN A 369 23.58 28.24 -28.82
C ASN A 369 22.23 28.21 -28.12
N THR A 370 22.12 28.91 -27.00
CA THR A 370 20.82 29.28 -26.44
C THR A 370 20.18 30.33 -27.37
N GLY A 371 18.87 30.21 -27.65
CA GLY A 371 18.14 31.26 -28.36
C GLY A 371 17.98 32.53 -27.51
N SER A 372 17.23 33.53 -27.99
CA SER A 372 16.92 34.79 -27.28
C SER A 372 16.05 34.62 -26.01
N ASN A 373 15.82 33.38 -25.60
CA ASN A 373 15.12 32.99 -24.38
C ASN A 373 16.04 32.23 -23.41
N GLY A 374 17.34 32.11 -23.72
CA GLY A 374 18.33 31.49 -22.85
C GLY A 374 18.13 30.01 -22.56
N VAL A 375 17.37 29.28 -23.40
CA VAL A 375 17.00 27.88 -23.12
C VAL A 375 18.14 26.91 -23.46
N ILE A 376 18.51 26.13 -22.45
CA ILE A 376 19.40 24.97 -22.50
C ILE A 376 18.55 23.71 -22.45
N THR A 377 18.83 22.71 -23.30
CA THR A 377 18.03 21.48 -23.36
C THR A 377 18.85 20.26 -23.00
N LEU A 378 18.34 19.43 -22.10
CA LEU A 378 19.00 18.23 -21.60
C LEU A 378 18.05 17.04 -21.53
N ALA A 379 18.55 15.85 -21.87
CA ALA A 379 17.90 14.58 -21.56
C ALA A 379 18.38 14.05 -20.19
N LYS A 380 17.73 13.00 -19.70
CA LYS A 380 18.18 12.30 -18.50
C LYS A 380 19.62 11.79 -18.65
N GLY A 381 20.44 11.96 -17.62
CA GLY A 381 21.81 11.45 -17.57
C GLY A 381 22.80 12.31 -18.36
N GLN A 382 22.41 13.55 -18.69
CA GLN A 382 23.24 14.51 -19.37
C GLN A 382 23.51 15.72 -18.47
N PHE A 383 24.61 16.42 -18.72
CA PHE A 383 24.81 17.77 -18.20
C PHE A 383 25.18 18.75 -19.30
N ALA A 384 24.74 19.99 -19.16
CA ALA A 384 25.15 21.10 -20.00
C ALA A 384 26.29 21.83 -19.32
N ARG A 385 27.38 22.04 -20.04
CA ARG A 385 28.49 22.92 -19.64
C ARG A 385 28.34 24.26 -20.34
N VAL A 386 28.18 25.30 -19.54
CA VAL A 386 28.13 26.69 -19.99
C VAL A 386 29.45 27.35 -19.62
N GLN A 387 30.20 27.80 -20.63
CA GLN A 387 31.47 28.49 -20.46
C GLN A 387 31.33 29.94 -20.94
N SER A 388 31.78 30.88 -20.11
CA SER A 388 31.79 32.31 -20.45
C SER A 388 33.02 33.00 -19.86
N ASN A 389 33.57 33.95 -20.61
CA ASN A 389 34.68 34.79 -20.11
C ASN A 389 34.29 35.66 -18.92
N ASP A 390 32.99 35.93 -18.77
CA ASP A 390 32.40 36.73 -17.70
C ASP A 390 32.19 35.93 -16.40
N PHE A 391 32.36 34.61 -16.45
CA PHE A 391 32.34 33.79 -15.24
C PHE A 391 33.70 33.87 -14.53
N SER A 392 33.64 33.90 -13.21
CA SER A 392 34.76 33.88 -12.28
C SER A 392 34.36 33.10 -11.04
N ASP A 393 35.29 32.85 -10.13
CA ASP A 393 34.95 32.20 -8.85
C ASP A 393 33.98 33.02 -7.99
N ASP A 394 33.96 34.34 -8.19
CA ASP A 394 33.01 35.24 -7.53
C ASP A 394 31.63 35.32 -8.18
N THR A 395 31.45 34.70 -9.35
CA THR A 395 30.16 34.69 -10.05
C THR A 395 29.11 33.96 -9.24
N THR A 396 27.98 34.63 -8.98
CA THR A 396 26.79 34.01 -8.40
C THR A 396 25.83 33.57 -9.50
N TYR A 397 25.15 32.45 -9.36
CA TYR A 397 24.20 31.97 -10.37
C TYR A 397 22.99 31.23 -9.78
N SER A 398 21.88 31.16 -10.52
CA SER A 398 20.74 30.28 -10.23
C SER A 398 20.33 29.52 -11.49
N VAL A 399 19.70 28.36 -11.31
CA VAL A 399 19.20 27.52 -12.40
C VAL A 399 17.70 27.40 -12.29
N ARG A 400 17.01 27.66 -13.41
CA ARG A 400 15.55 27.51 -13.53
C ARG A 400 15.24 26.37 -14.49
N GLU A 401 14.44 25.41 -14.06
CA GLU A 401 13.84 24.41 -14.93
C GLU A 401 12.45 24.85 -15.37
N LEU A 402 12.19 24.85 -16.68
CA LEU A 402 10.92 25.21 -17.29
C LEU A 402 10.01 23.99 -17.48
N ASN A 403 8.69 24.23 -17.52
CA ASN A 403 7.65 23.21 -17.72
C ASN A 403 7.70 22.09 -16.66
N SER A 404 8.01 22.45 -15.42
CA SER A 404 8.30 21.55 -14.31
C SER A 404 7.08 21.06 -13.53
N GLY A 405 5.89 21.66 -13.71
CA GLY A 405 4.73 21.45 -12.84
C GLY A 405 4.13 20.04 -12.84
N LYS A 406 4.55 19.16 -13.76
CA LYS A 406 4.21 17.72 -13.74
C LYS A 406 5.15 16.89 -12.87
N TYR A 407 6.15 17.51 -12.23
CA TYR A 407 7.19 16.84 -11.46
C TYR A 407 7.33 17.45 -10.06
N THR A 408 7.78 16.64 -9.11
CA THR A 408 8.51 17.15 -7.95
C THR A 408 9.96 17.38 -8.38
N VAL A 409 10.51 18.55 -8.06
CA VAL A 409 11.85 18.96 -8.51
C VAL A 409 12.74 19.21 -7.31
N SER A 410 13.96 18.70 -7.37
CA SER A 410 15.01 18.99 -6.37
C SER A 410 16.33 19.31 -7.06
N ALA A 411 17.14 20.19 -6.48
CA ALA A 411 18.47 20.51 -6.97
C ALA A 411 19.51 20.35 -5.85
N ASN A 412 20.62 19.64 -6.12
CA ASN A 412 21.69 19.39 -5.13
C ASN A 412 21.20 18.86 -3.76
N GLY A 413 20.09 18.14 -3.75
CA GLY A 413 19.51 17.55 -2.53
C GLY A 413 18.52 18.47 -1.80
N GLU A 414 18.22 19.65 -2.36
CA GLU A 414 17.21 20.55 -1.84
C GLU A 414 15.94 20.51 -2.69
N ALA A 415 14.77 20.48 -2.03
CA ALA A 415 13.48 20.54 -2.71
C ALA A 415 13.22 21.95 -3.26
N LEU A 416 12.79 22.04 -4.52
CA LEU A 416 12.44 23.31 -5.14
C LEU A 416 10.93 23.56 -5.11
N SER A 417 10.56 24.80 -4.87
CA SER A 417 9.16 25.25 -4.97
C SER A 417 8.78 25.44 -6.44
N GLN A 418 7.53 25.15 -6.77
CA GLN A 418 6.95 25.38 -8.09
C GLN A 418 6.38 26.79 -8.18
N HIS A 419 6.66 27.48 -9.29
CA HIS A 419 6.21 28.82 -9.59
C HIS A 419 5.44 28.86 -10.91
N ASN A 420 4.45 29.74 -11.03
CA ASN A 420 3.76 30.01 -12.29
C ASN A 420 4.49 31.13 -13.04
N ASP A 421 4.72 30.95 -14.35
CA ASP A 421 5.38 31.94 -15.20
C ASP A 421 4.47 33.08 -15.68
N GLY A 422 3.21 33.11 -15.24
CA GLY A 422 2.22 34.11 -15.61
C GLY A 422 1.57 33.90 -17.00
N ASN A 423 2.08 32.96 -17.81
CA ASN A 423 1.58 32.61 -19.14
C ASN A 423 1.00 31.19 -19.22
N GLY A 424 0.75 30.56 -18.07
CA GLY A 424 0.20 29.20 -17.96
C GLY A 424 1.26 28.09 -17.94
N GLY A 425 2.55 28.44 -17.95
CA GLY A 425 3.64 27.51 -17.69
C GLY A 425 4.07 27.52 -16.21
N SER A 426 4.78 26.47 -15.83
CA SER A 426 5.33 26.27 -14.48
C SER A 426 6.84 26.12 -14.53
N TYR A 427 7.54 26.64 -13.53
CA TYR A 427 8.99 26.51 -13.40
C TYR A 427 9.40 26.27 -11.94
N ALA A 428 10.55 25.63 -11.76
CA ALA A 428 11.22 25.47 -10.48
C ALA A 428 12.60 26.14 -10.57
N GLU A 429 12.98 26.94 -9.58
CA GLU A 429 14.24 27.69 -9.58
C GLU A 429 15.02 27.45 -8.30
N THR A 430 16.33 27.29 -8.43
CA THR A 430 17.24 27.16 -7.27
C THR A 430 17.41 28.49 -6.55
N HIS A 431 17.89 28.45 -5.31
CA HIS A 431 18.53 29.62 -4.74
C HIS A 431 19.81 29.98 -5.52
N SER A 432 20.42 31.13 -5.22
CA SER A 432 21.68 31.51 -5.85
C SER A 432 22.85 30.75 -5.21
N PHE A 433 23.68 30.14 -6.05
CA PHE A 433 24.98 29.54 -5.70
C PHE A 433 26.11 30.51 -6.07
N LYS A 434 27.30 30.29 -5.50
CA LYS A 434 28.54 30.96 -5.89
C LYS A 434 29.47 29.94 -6.56
N VAL A 435 30.07 30.27 -7.70
CA VAL A 435 30.94 29.37 -8.49
C VAL A 435 32.12 28.81 -7.71
N SER A 436 32.67 29.57 -6.74
CA SER A 436 33.71 29.11 -5.82
C SER A 436 33.25 28.00 -4.86
N ASP A 437 31.95 27.96 -4.55
CA ASP A 437 31.38 27.02 -3.59
C ASP A 437 30.88 25.77 -4.30
N THR A 438 30.15 25.97 -5.39
CA THR A 438 29.78 24.93 -6.36
C THR A 438 29.54 25.58 -7.71
N SER A 439 30.04 24.96 -8.78
CA SER A 439 29.71 25.30 -10.16
C SER A 439 28.95 24.19 -10.88
N HIS A 440 28.49 23.17 -10.15
CA HIS A 440 27.73 22.04 -10.68
C HIS A 440 26.40 21.92 -9.96
N VAL A 441 25.30 21.90 -10.72
CA VAL A 441 23.95 21.73 -10.17
C VAL A 441 23.30 20.52 -10.79
N THR A 442 22.97 19.53 -9.98
CA THR A 442 22.20 18.36 -10.39
C THR A 442 20.73 18.56 -10.07
N VAL A 443 19.89 18.66 -11.12
CA VAL A 443 18.44 18.80 -11.03
C VAL A 443 17.75 17.46 -11.26
N ILE A 444 17.02 16.98 -10.26
CA ILE A 444 16.22 15.74 -10.29
C ILE A 444 14.75 16.07 -10.46
N ASN A 445 14.12 15.40 -11.44
CA ASN A 445 12.65 15.42 -11.58
C ASN A 445 12.11 14.06 -11.23
N SER A 446 11.10 14.04 -10.37
CA SER A 446 10.36 12.85 -10.03
C SER A 446 8.90 12.98 -10.39
N ASN A 447 8.36 11.98 -11.09
CA ASN A 447 6.92 11.77 -11.23
C ASN A 447 6.42 10.58 -10.40
N VAL A 448 7.24 10.10 -9.45
CA VAL A 448 6.87 8.99 -8.57
C VAL A 448 5.71 9.42 -7.69
N LYS A 449 4.63 8.64 -7.75
CA LYS A 449 3.48 8.74 -6.85
C LYS A 449 3.30 7.40 -6.15
N PRO A 450 3.05 7.35 -4.84
CA PRO A 450 2.65 6.11 -4.19
C PRO A 450 1.44 5.52 -4.88
N GLN A 451 1.38 4.19 -4.95
CA GLN A 451 0.11 3.50 -5.06
C GLN A 451 -0.58 3.62 -3.71
N ASN A 452 -1.77 4.19 -3.73
CA ASN A 452 -2.61 4.33 -2.56
C ASN A 452 -4.00 3.79 -2.90
N ASN A 453 -4.57 3.03 -1.98
CA ASN A 453 -5.90 2.47 -2.16
C ASN A 453 -6.65 2.50 -0.84
N LYS A 454 -7.97 2.68 -0.91
CA LYS A 454 -8.86 2.62 0.24
C LYS A 454 -9.89 1.54 0.00
N THR A 455 -9.87 0.50 0.81
CA THR A 455 -10.83 -0.61 0.71
C THR A 455 -11.69 -0.70 1.95
N ILE A 456 -12.87 -1.31 1.77
CA ILE A 456 -13.74 -1.67 2.87
C ILE A 456 -14.14 -3.14 2.73
N GLU A 457 -13.95 -3.89 3.80
CA GLU A 457 -14.25 -5.31 3.87
C GLU A 457 -15.29 -5.57 4.95
N LYS A 458 -16.22 -6.48 4.67
CA LYS A 458 -17.25 -6.83 5.63
C LYS A 458 -16.61 -7.67 6.73
N VAL A 459 -16.81 -7.31 8.00
CA VAL A 459 -16.37 -8.15 9.11
C VAL A 459 -17.28 -9.37 9.19
N ASP A 460 -16.70 -10.56 9.16
CA ASP A 460 -17.43 -11.83 9.22
C ASP A 460 -18.30 -11.93 10.50
N GLY A 461 -19.58 -12.28 10.30
CA GLY A 461 -20.56 -12.47 11.38
C GLY A 461 -21.86 -11.69 11.16
N ASP A 462 -22.79 -11.87 12.10
CA ASP A 462 -24.08 -11.18 12.11
C ASP A 462 -23.90 -9.73 12.61
N GLY A 463 -23.82 -8.75 11.70
CA GLY A 463 -23.66 -7.33 12.07
C GLY A 463 -23.41 -6.37 10.91
N ASP A 464 -23.42 -5.08 11.19
CA ASP A 464 -23.28 -4.00 10.20
C ASP A 464 -21.87 -3.39 10.14
N GLN A 465 -20.87 -4.04 10.73
CA GLN A 465 -19.50 -3.54 10.77
C GLN A 465 -18.72 -3.85 9.50
N TYR A 466 -17.74 -3.00 9.22
CA TYR A 466 -16.76 -3.13 8.16
C TYR A 466 -15.37 -2.78 8.70
N GLU A 467 -14.34 -3.45 8.20
CA GLU A 467 -12.95 -3.04 8.39
C GLU A 467 -12.53 -2.18 7.19
N LEU A 468 -12.06 -0.97 7.48
CA LEU A 468 -11.61 -0.01 6.49
C LEU A 468 -10.08 -0.04 6.47
N HIS A 469 -9.50 -0.12 5.27
CA HIS A 469 -8.06 -0.19 5.05
C HIS A 469 -7.60 0.98 4.16
N LEU A 470 -6.58 1.70 4.58
CA LEU A 470 -5.90 2.77 3.85
C LEU A 470 -4.47 2.31 3.58
N ASN A 471 -4.20 1.97 2.32
CA ASN A 471 -2.90 1.46 1.88
C ASN A 471 -2.03 2.55 1.27
N ALA A 472 -0.74 2.53 1.55
CA ALA A 472 0.27 3.37 0.92
C ALA A 472 1.50 2.52 0.63
N SER A 473 1.88 2.39 -0.64
CA SER A 473 3.08 1.64 -1.02
C SER A 473 4.04 2.50 -1.84
N GLY A 474 5.33 2.18 -1.73
CA GLY A 474 6.39 2.78 -2.55
C GLY A 474 6.35 2.33 -4.01
N ASP A 475 5.51 1.35 -4.35
CA ASP A 475 5.25 1.00 -5.74
C ASP A 475 4.40 2.11 -6.36
N SER A 476 4.79 2.65 -7.51
CA SER A 476 3.99 3.68 -8.20
C SER A 476 3.19 3.07 -9.36
N ALA A 477 1.96 3.55 -9.62
CA ALA A 477 1.24 3.24 -10.87
C ALA A 477 2.05 3.61 -12.12
N SER A 478 2.92 4.61 -11.93
CA SER A 478 3.95 5.07 -12.84
C SER A 478 5.30 4.37 -12.63
N SER A 479 5.36 3.08 -12.23
CA SER A 479 6.62 2.35 -11.93
C SER A 479 6.97 1.21 -12.89
N GLU A 480 6.31 1.10 -14.05
CA GLU A 480 6.66 0.03 -15.01
C GLU A 480 8.06 0.19 -15.61
N THR A 481 8.67 1.38 -15.53
CA THR A 481 10.10 1.54 -15.80
C THR A 481 10.86 1.75 -14.50
N THR A 482 11.37 0.64 -13.97
CA THR A 482 12.54 0.68 -13.09
C THR A 482 13.67 1.38 -13.81
N THR A 483 14.18 2.47 -13.26
CA THR A 483 15.51 2.96 -13.60
C THR A 483 16.48 1.93 -13.04
N VAL A 484 16.89 0.97 -13.86
CA VAL A 484 17.87 0.01 -13.38
C VAL A 484 19.21 0.70 -13.37
N THR A 485 19.67 1.00 -12.15
CA THR A 485 21.08 1.30 -11.92
C THR A 485 21.87 0.17 -12.57
N PRO A 486 22.89 0.45 -13.39
CA PRO A 486 23.70 -0.59 -13.99
C PRO A 486 24.17 -1.54 -12.89
N ALA A 487 23.90 -2.84 -13.06
CA ALA A 487 24.13 -3.83 -12.01
C ALA A 487 24.65 -5.16 -12.59
N ASP A 488 25.54 -5.79 -11.84
CA ASP A 488 26.06 -7.12 -12.09
C ASP A 488 25.56 -8.09 -11.03
N ILE A 489 24.66 -8.98 -11.42
CA ILE A 489 23.96 -9.86 -10.48
C ILE A 489 24.52 -11.26 -10.63
N VAL A 490 25.09 -11.81 -9.56
CA VAL A 490 25.49 -13.21 -9.49
C VAL A 490 24.43 -13.97 -8.70
N LEU A 491 23.61 -14.74 -9.41
CA LEU A 491 22.68 -15.66 -8.78
C LEU A 491 23.43 -16.95 -8.44
N VAL A 492 23.52 -17.24 -7.15
CA VAL A 492 24.19 -18.42 -6.59
C VAL A 492 23.11 -19.39 -6.12
N MET A 493 22.87 -20.44 -6.91
CA MET A 493 21.81 -21.41 -6.66
C MET A 493 22.35 -22.72 -6.14
N ASP A 494 21.81 -23.13 -5.00
CA ASP A 494 21.97 -24.47 -4.48
C ASP A 494 21.31 -25.49 -5.42
N LYS A 495 22.09 -26.52 -5.75
CA LYS A 495 21.73 -27.69 -6.55
C LYS A 495 22.14 -28.98 -5.83
N SER A 496 22.19 -28.96 -4.50
CA SER A 496 22.33 -30.14 -3.66
C SER A 496 21.09 -31.04 -3.75
N GLY A 497 21.24 -32.31 -3.40
CA GLY A 497 20.17 -33.31 -3.47
C GLY A 497 18.95 -32.97 -2.62
N SER A 498 19.10 -32.19 -1.53
CA SER A 498 17.98 -31.73 -0.69
C SER A 498 17.00 -30.84 -1.46
N MET A 499 17.49 -30.08 -2.44
CA MET A 499 16.66 -29.26 -3.33
C MET A 499 15.70 -30.10 -4.20
N GLN A 500 15.93 -31.42 -4.30
CA GLN A 500 15.11 -32.34 -5.11
C GLN A 500 13.91 -32.94 -4.34
N ASP A 501 13.57 -32.41 -3.15
CA ASP A 501 12.47 -32.96 -2.35
C ASP A 501 11.17 -33.05 -3.17
N LYS A 502 10.62 -34.26 -3.20
CA LYS A 502 9.47 -34.65 -4.03
C LYS A 502 8.16 -34.07 -3.48
N ASN A 503 8.14 -33.60 -2.24
CA ASN A 503 6.91 -33.19 -1.56
C ASN A 503 6.60 -31.70 -1.70
N ASP A 504 7.60 -30.84 -1.96
CA ASP A 504 7.43 -29.37 -1.95
C ASP A 504 8.06 -28.63 -3.16
N ASN A 505 8.70 -29.34 -4.09
CA ASN A 505 9.18 -28.81 -5.38
C ASN A 505 10.21 -27.65 -5.26
N ARG A 506 11.05 -27.63 -4.21
CA ARG A 506 12.05 -26.57 -3.94
C ARG A 506 12.85 -26.12 -5.17
N ASP A 507 13.54 -27.03 -5.86
CA ASP A 507 14.33 -26.70 -7.06
C ASP A 507 13.47 -26.10 -8.18
N THR A 508 12.27 -26.63 -8.40
CA THR A 508 11.33 -26.11 -9.40
C THR A 508 10.90 -24.68 -9.06
N ASN A 509 10.58 -24.42 -7.79
CA ASN A 509 10.22 -23.09 -7.32
C ASN A 509 11.39 -22.10 -7.48
N ALA A 510 12.60 -22.53 -7.11
CA ALA A 510 13.82 -21.73 -7.25
C ALA A 510 14.15 -21.40 -8.72
N LYS A 511 14.03 -22.37 -9.64
CA LYS A 511 14.19 -22.14 -11.08
C LYS A 511 13.16 -21.15 -11.61
N ASN A 512 11.89 -21.33 -11.25
CA ASN A 512 10.81 -20.46 -11.70
C ASN A 512 10.99 -19.02 -11.19
N ALA A 513 11.36 -18.85 -9.92
CA ALA A 513 11.65 -17.54 -9.35
C ALA A 513 12.86 -16.89 -10.02
N ALA A 514 13.95 -17.64 -10.24
CA ALA A 514 15.14 -17.16 -10.95
C ALA A 514 14.83 -16.70 -12.38
N ASN A 515 13.99 -17.46 -13.09
CA ASN A 515 13.55 -17.11 -14.44
C ASN A 515 12.73 -15.83 -14.45
N LYS A 516 11.77 -15.68 -13.52
CA LYS A 516 10.97 -14.45 -13.38
C LYS A 516 11.84 -13.24 -13.03
N LEU A 517 12.82 -13.41 -12.15
CA LEU A 517 13.77 -12.35 -11.81
C LEU A 517 14.59 -11.92 -13.04
N ALA A 518 15.10 -12.89 -13.81
CA ALA A 518 15.82 -12.62 -15.05
C ALA A 518 14.93 -11.93 -16.10
N GLU A 519 13.68 -12.35 -16.26
CA GLU A 519 12.70 -11.71 -17.16
C GLU A 519 12.44 -10.24 -16.79
N LYS A 520 12.38 -9.93 -15.49
CA LYS A 520 12.21 -8.56 -15.00
C LYS A 520 13.46 -7.70 -15.21
N LEU A 521 14.66 -8.24 -15.03
CA LEU A 521 15.91 -7.48 -15.08
C LEU A 521 16.50 -7.35 -16.50
N LEU A 522 16.37 -8.39 -17.32
CA LEU A 522 17.07 -8.53 -18.59
C LEU A 522 16.11 -8.30 -19.77
N THR A 523 15.43 -7.16 -19.76
CA THR A 523 14.41 -6.79 -20.76
C THR A 523 15.04 -6.46 -22.12
N GLU A 524 14.21 -6.40 -23.16
CA GLU A 524 14.67 -5.95 -24.49
C GLU A 524 15.19 -4.51 -24.45
N ALA A 525 14.54 -3.64 -23.66
CA ALA A 525 15.00 -2.27 -23.43
C ALA A 525 16.40 -2.25 -22.78
N ASN A 526 16.64 -3.10 -21.77
CA ASN A 526 17.97 -3.26 -21.16
C ASN A 526 19.02 -3.68 -22.20
N SER A 527 18.70 -4.63 -23.09
CA SER A 527 19.64 -5.11 -24.11
C SER A 527 20.05 -4.06 -25.15
N LYS A 528 19.25 -2.99 -25.33
CA LYS A 528 19.53 -1.88 -26.24
C LYS A 528 20.39 -0.78 -25.61
N LEU A 529 20.60 -0.81 -24.30
CA LEU A 529 21.49 0.11 -23.59
C LEU A 529 22.95 -0.19 -23.91
N SER A 530 23.82 0.82 -23.77
CA SER A 530 25.27 0.64 -23.84
C SER A 530 25.74 -0.35 -22.77
N GLU A 531 26.82 -1.08 -23.04
CA GLU A 531 27.27 -2.16 -22.14
C GLU A 531 27.54 -1.67 -20.72
N SER A 532 27.98 -0.42 -20.51
CA SER A 532 28.17 0.16 -19.16
C SER A 532 26.87 0.48 -18.43
N GLN A 533 25.75 0.60 -19.15
CA GLN A 533 24.44 0.98 -18.61
C GLN A 533 23.49 -0.22 -18.38
N GLN A 534 23.90 -1.41 -18.82
CA GLN A 534 23.08 -2.63 -18.72
C GLN A 534 23.04 -3.20 -17.31
N VAL A 535 21.96 -3.94 -17.03
CA VAL A 535 21.94 -5.01 -16.04
C VAL A 535 22.41 -6.29 -16.70
N GLN A 536 23.35 -6.97 -16.06
CA GLN A 536 23.79 -8.30 -16.49
C GLN A 536 23.67 -9.28 -15.34
N MET A 537 23.37 -10.53 -15.67
CA MET A 537 23.21 -11.60 -14.70
C MET A 537 24.14 -12.76 -15.04
N ALA A 538 24.77 -13.32 -14.03
CA ALA A 538 25.56 -14.54 -14.06
C ALA A 538 24.90 -15.59 -13.15
N VAL A 539 25.16 -16.87 -13.43
CA VAL A 539 24.65 -17.99 -12.62
C VAL A 539 25.82 -18.85 -12.17
N VAL A 540 25.95 -18.96 -10.85
CA VAL A 540 26.78 -19.97 -10.18
C VAL A 540 25.83 -21.01 -9.62
N THR A 541 26.10 -22.29 -9.90
CA THR A 541 25.40 -23.38 -9.22
C THR A 541 26.39 -24.15 -8.36
N PHE A 542 25.92 -24.70 -7.26
CA PHE A 542 26.77 -25.48 -6.37
C PHE A 542 26.07 -26.69 -5.76
N SER A 543 26.85 -27.70 -5.45
CA SER A 543 26.49 -28.81 -4.57
C SER A 543 27.72 -29.17 -3.73
N ASP A 544 28.36 -30.32 -3.96
CA ASP A 544 29.67 -30.67 -3.36
C ASP A 544 30.73 -29.64 -3.73
N LYS A 545 30.64 -29.14 -4.97
CA LYS A 545 31.53 -28.17 -5.61
C LYS A 545 30.69 -27.08 -6.27
N ALA A 546 31.30 -25.94 -6.56
CA ALA A 546 30.65 -24.84 -7.26
C ALA A 546 31.20 -24.69 -8.69
N SER A 547 30.36 -24.18 -9.60
CA SER A 547 30.78 -23.83 -10.96
C SER A 547 29.95 -22.68 -11.52
N THR A 548 30.60 -21.80 -12.30
CA THR A 548 29.90 -20.79 -13.10
C THR A 548 29.23 -21.49 -14.30
N LYS A 549 27.90 -21.56 -14.30
CA LYS A 549 27.13 -22.13 -15.41
C LYS A 549 26.89 -21.11 -16.52
N GLN A 550 26.86 -19.82 -16.18
CA GLN A 550 26.71 -18.73 -17.13
C GLN A 550 27.44 -17.50 -16.58
N SER A 551 28.37 -16.97 -17.38
CA SER A 551 28.97 -15.65 -17.13
C SER A 551 27.96 -14.53 -17.36
N PHE A 552 28.30 -13.29 -17.01
CA PHE A 552 27.40 -12.14 -17.16
C PHE A 552 26.77 -12.05 -18.55
N THR A 553 25.44 -11.91 -18.58
CA THR A 553 24.66 -11.82 -19.82
C THR A 553 23.38 -11.01 -19.63
N THR A 554 22.89 -10.43 -20.73
CA THR A 554 21.57 -9.80 -20.85
C THR A 554 20.50 -10.75 -21.39
N SER A 555 20.80 -12.04 -21.55
CA SER A 555 19.90 -13.01 -22.19
C SER A 555 19.16 -13.88 -21.19
N VAL A 556 17.84 -13.70 -21.09
CA VAL A 556 16.95 -14.52 -20.26
C VAL A 556 17.06 -16.01 -20.62
N SER A 557 17.17 -16.36 -21.90
CA SER A 557 17.24 -17.77 -22.34
C SER A 557 18.51 -18.47 -21.87
N LYS A 558 19.64 -17.75 -21.82
CA LYS A 558 20.89 -18.27 -21.24
C LYS A 558 20.76 -18.50 -19.73
N ILE A 559 20.08 -17.61 -19.01
CA ILE A 559 19.79 -17.81 -17.58
C ILE A 559 18.90 -19.04 -17.36
N LYS A 560 17.78 -19.17 -18.11
CA LYS A 560 16.89 -20.34 -18.08
C LYS A 560 17.64 -21.65 -18.27
N THR A 561 18.62 -21.66 -19.17
CA THR A 561 19.46 -22.82 -19.44
C THR A 561 20.41 -23.10 -18.28
N ALA A 562 21.08 -22.07 -17.77
CA ALA A 562 22.05 -22.19 -16.69
C ALA A 562 21.46 -22.73 -15.37
N VAL A 563 20.23 -22.35 -15.05
CA VAL A 563 19.52 -22.81 -13.84
C VAL A 563 18.87 -24.18 -13.99
N SER A 564 18.87 -24.79 -15.18
CA SER A 564 18.13 -26.04 -15.47
C SER A 564 18.77 -27.32 -14.90
N SER A 565 20.03 -27.23 -14.44
CA SER A 565 20.79 -28.38 -13.91
C SER A 565 20.01 -29.11 -12.82
N LYS A 566 20.00 -30.45 -12.89
CA LYS A 566 19.34 -31.30 -11.90
C LYS A 566 20.10 -31.26 -10.56
N PRO A 567 19.41 -31.15 -9.42
CA PRO A 567 20.07 -31.19 -8.12
C PRO A 567 20.66 -32.57 -7.80
N ASP A 568 21.88 -32.60 -7.27
CA ASP A 568 22.62 -33.78 -6.83
C ASP A 568 23.83 -33.41 -5.95
N GLY A 569 24.17 -34.25 -4.98
CA GLY A 569 25.28 -34.02 -4.02
C GLY A 569 24.88 -33.29 -2.73
N GLY A 570 25.87 -32.90 -1.92
CA GLY A 570 25.73 -32.12 -0.70
C GLY A 570 25.81 -30.60 -0.94
N THR A 571 26.08 -29.83 0.12
CA THR A 571 25.84 -28.38 0.17
C THR A 571 27.11 -27.64 0.58
N ASN A 572 27.84 -27.06 -0.38
CA ASN A 572 29.13 -26.37 -0.14
C ASN A 572 29.01 -24.84 -0.31
N TRP A 573 28.64 -24.15 0.77
CA TRP A 573 28.49 -22.69 0.76
C TRP A 573 29.80 -21.94 0.46
N GLU A 574 30.92 -22.39 1.02
CA GLU A 574 32.22 -21.76 0.81
C GLU A 574 32.63 -21.77 -0.67
N ALA A 575 32.54 -22.92 -1.33
CA ALA A 575 32.87 -23.03 -2.74
C ALA A 575 31.99 -22.11 -3.60
N ALA A 576 30.70 -22.03 -3.27
CA ALA A 576 29.72 -21.21 -3.97
C ALA A 576 30.06 -19.71 -3.86
N LEU A 577 30.32 -19.24 -2.64
CA LEU A 577 30.66 -17.85 -2.35
C LEU A 577 32.03 -17.47 -2.92
N LYS A 578 33.00 -18.38 -2.88
CA LYS A 578 34.29 -18.19 -3.53
C LYS A 578 34.13 -17.98 -5.03
N GLN A 579 33.39 -18.87 -5.70
CA GLN A 579 33.15 -18.76 -7.14
C GLN A 579 32.41 -17.45 -7.49
N ALA A 580 31.45 -17.06 -6.65
CA ALA A 580 30.73 -15.80 -6.80
C ALA A 580 31.64 -14.58 -6.59
N ASN A 581 32.52 -14.59 -5.59
CA ASN A 581 33.48 -13.52 -5.31
C ASN A 581 34.49 -13.34 -6.45
N ASP A 582 35.02 -14.45 -6.97
CA ASP A 582 36.09 -14.46 -7.98
C ASP A 582 35.60 -14.06 -9.38
N LEU A 583 34.29 -14.20 -9.67
CA LEU A 583 33.66 -13.67 -10.89
C LEU A 583 33.85 -12.15 -10.99
N GLN A 584 34.68 -11.68 -11.91
CA GLN A 584 34.88 -10.24 -12.10
C GLN A 584 33.67 -9.62 -12.80
N GLY A 585 33.06 -8.64 -12.14
CA GLY A 585 32.05 -7.77 -12.75
C GLY A 585 32.70 -6.65 -13.57
N ARG A 586 31.87 -5.85 -14.22
CA ARG A 586 32.22 -4.65 -14.97
C ARG A 586 32.69 -3.54 -14.04
N THR A 587 33.87 -3.03 -14.33
CA THR A 587 34.21 -1.60 -14.39
C THR A 587 33.18 -0.58 -13.86
N GLY A 588 33.06 -0.26 -12.57
CA GLY A 588 32.16 0.81 -12.10
C GLY A 588 30.67 0.42 -11.94
N VAL A 589 30.31 -0.82 -12.24
CA VAL A 589 28.96 -1.37 -12.06
C VAL A 589 28.84 -2.04 -10.69
N LYS A 590 27.76 -1.78 -9.94
CA LYS A 590 27.58 -2.41 -8.61
C LYS A 590 27.29 -3.89 -8.76
N LYS A 591 28.02 -4.72 -8.00
CA LYS A 591 27.85 -6.17 -8.02
C LYS A 591 27.00 -6.63 -6.83
N HIS A 592 26.04 -7.51 -7.12
CA HIS A 592 25.11 -8.09 -6.16
C HIS A 592 25.20 -9.62 -6.21
N ILE A 593 25.36 -10.26 -5.05
CA ILE A 593 25.34 -11.72 -4.90
C ILE A 593 24.00 -12.10 -4.26
N ILE A 594 23.23 -12.96 -4.94
CA ILE A 594 21.99 -13.54 -4.41
C ILE A 594 22.29 -15.00 -4.08
N PHE A 595 22.40 -15.32 -2.79
CA PHE A 595 22.74 -16.64 -2.30
C PHE A 595 21.48 -17.38 -1.85
N LEU A 596 21.11 -18.46 -2.55
CA LEU A 596 19.92 -19.27 -2.27
C LEU A 596 20.32 -20.70 -1.92
N SER A 597 19.87 -21.20 -0.77
CA SER A 597 20.07 -22.60 -0.35
C SER A 597 18.95 -23.07 0.59
N ASP A 598 18.68 -24.39 0.59
CA ASP A 598 17.65 -25.04 1.41
C ASP A 598 18.19 -25.79 2.62
N GLY A 599 19.51 -25.86 2.79
CA GLY A 599 20.14 -26.58 3.90
C GLY A 599 21.41 -25.92 4.41
N ASN A 600 21.86 -26.35 5.59
CA ASN A 600 23.13 -25.93 6.18
C ASN A 600 24.34 -26.48 5.40
N PRO A 601 25.53 -25.84 5.48
CA PRO A 601 26.68 -26.29 4.72
C PRO A 601 27.19 -27.65 5.23
N THR A 602 27.27 -28.64 4.33
CA THR A 602 27.74 -30.01 4.61
C THR A 602 29.14 -30.28 4.08
N PHE A 603 29.67 -29.36 3.27
CA PHE A 603 31.03 -29.39 2.73
C PHE A 603 31.69 -28.01 2.78
N ARG A 604 33.03 -28.01 2.69
CA ARG A 604 33.91 -26.84 2.52
C ARG A 604 35.11 -27.20 1.62
N ILE A 605 35.86 -26.20 1.19
CA ILE A 605 37.11 -26.35 0.40
C ILE A 605 38.36 -25.92 1.18
N SER A 606 38.21 -25.14 2.25
CA SER A 606 39.35 -24.72 3.09
C SER A 606 39.77 -25.79 4.10
N ASN A 607 41.08 -25.87 4.31
CA ASN A 607 41.65 -26.53 5.48
C ASN A 607 41.34 -25.69 6.73
N TYR A 608 40.66 -26.28 7.72
CA TYR A 608 40.28 -25.57 8.94
C TYR A 608 41.02 -26.16 10.15
N PRO A 609 41.62 -25.39 11.07
CA PRO A 609 41.60 -23.93 11.17
C PRO A 609 42.32 -23.26 9.99
N ILE A 610 41.78 -22.12 9.56
CA ILE A 610 42.21 -21.35 8.39
C ILE A 610 43.72 -21.06 8.50
N GLY A 611 44.50 -21.52 7.50
CA GLY A 611 45.97 -21.44 7.50
C GLY A 611 46.70 -22.73 7.89
N CYS A 612 45.99 -23.84 8.12
CA CYS A 612 46.59 -25.14 8.42
C CYS A 612 46.93 -25.96 7.16
N SER A 613 48.06 -26.68 7.17
CA SER A 613 48.55 -27.56 6.09
C SER A 613 48.56 -29.06 6.45
N LYS A 614 48.00 -29.48 7.59
CA LYS A 614 48.07 -30.86 8.12
C LYS A 614 46.72 -31.57 8.04
N LYS A 615 46.71 -32.86 7.70
CA LYS A 615 45.50 -33.72 7.64
C LYS A 615 44.65 -33.71 8.93
N ARG A 616 45.28 -33.55 10.11
CA ARG A 616 44.58 -33.48 11.41
C ARG A 616 43.64 -32.28 11.58
N CYS A 617 43.73 -31.29 10.69
CA CYS A 617 42.89 -30.09 10.71
C CYS A 617 41.48 -30.38 10.16
N ASN A 618 41.35 -31.29 9.19
CA ASN A 618 40.05 -31.74 8.68
C ASN A 618 39.81 -33.20 9.13
N PRO A 619 39.37 -33.43 10.38
CA PRO A 619 39.11 -34.79 10.88
C PRO A 619 38.01 -35.53 10.10
N ASP A 620 37.24 -34.79 9.31
CA ASP A 620 36.18 -35.23 8.44
C ASP A 620 36.65 -35.82 7.09
N ASP A 621 37.93 -35.69 6.74
CA ASP A 621 38.49 -36.23 5.48
C ASP A 621 38.53 -37.77 5.42
N ASP A 622 38.41 -38.42 6.58
CA ASP A 622 38.39 -39.88 6.68
C ASP A 622 36.99 -40.48 6.49
N TRP A 623 35.96 -39.65 6.26
CA TRP A 623 34.62 -40.11 5.96
C TRP A 623 34.55 -40.72 4.55
N ARG A 624 34.00 -41.94 4.45
CA ARG A 624 33.92 -42.70 3.19
C ARG A 624 33.11 -41.99 2.09
N THR A 625 32.31 -41.00 2.45
CA THR A 625 31.42 -40.24 1.57
C THR A 625 32.01 -38.91 1.10
N THR A 626 33.19 -38.51 1.58
CA THR A 626 33.79 -37.22 1.24
C THR A 626 34.39 -37.23 -0.18
N PRO A 627 33.90 -36.39 -1.11
CA PRO A 627 34.44 -36.30 -2.46
C PRO A 627 35.88 -35.76 -2.46
N GLN A 628 36.66 -36.11 -3.49
CA GLN A 628 38.03 -35.64 -3.62
C GLN A 628 38.10 -34.10 -3.79
N GLY A 629 38.90 -33.45 -2.94
CA GLY A 629 39.18 -32.02 -3.00
C GLY A 629 38.18 -31.14 -2.23
N VAL A 630 37.34 -31.73 -1.39
CA VAL A 630 36.45 -31.04 -0.45
C VAL A 630 36.55 -31.72 0.92
N HIS A 631 36.15 -31.02 1.97
CA HIS A 631 36.12 -31.50 3.35
C HIS A 631 34.68 -31.48 3.86
N GLY A 632 34.26 -32.48 4.63
CA GLY A 632 32.89 -32.57 5.17
C GLY A 632 32.24 -33.94 4.93
N ALA A 633 31.07 -34.18 5.54
CA ALA A 633 30.41 -35.50 5.51
C ALA A 633 29.45 -35.66 4.33
N GLY A 634 29.07 -34.53 3.72
CA GLY A 634 27.98 -34.48 2.76
C GLY A 634 26.60 -34.81 3.32
N THR A 635 26.46 -34.92 4.65
CA THR A 635 25.19 -35.18 5.32
C THR A 635 24.80 -34.02 6.23
N GLU A 636 23.50 -33.82 6.35
CA GLU A 636 22.91 -32.78 7.19
C GLU A 636 23.33 -32.97 8.66
N GLY A 637 23.68 -31.89 9.34
CA GLY A 637 24.20 -31.93 10.71
C GLY A 637 25.70 -32.23 10.84
N SER A 638 26.42 -32.46 9.74
CA SER A 638 27.89 -32.61 9.76
C SER A 638 28.62 -31.39 10.32
N ASP A 639 28.07 -30.20 10.11
CA ASP A 639 28.59 -28.97 10.70
C ASP A 639 28.34 -28.86 12.23
N ASN A 640 27.46 -29.68 12.81
CA ASN A 640 27.18 -29.66 14.25
C ASN A 640 28.31 -30.30 15.09
N TYR A 641 29.20 -31.08 14.47
CA TYR A 641 30.32 -31.71 15.17
C TYR A 641 31.46 -30.74 15.47
N TYR A 642 31.81 -29.86 14.51
CA TYR A 642 32.97 -28.98 14.62
C TYR A 642 32.72 -27.53 14.17
N GLY A 643 31.63 -27.22 13.45
CA GLY A 643 31.28 -25.87 12.97
C GLY A 643 32.14 -25.32 11.83
N TYR A 644 33.03 -26.14 11.26
CA TYR A 644 34.05 -25.70 10.31
C TYR A 644 33.50 -25.33 8.94
N ASN A 645 32.41 -25.95 8.48
CA ASN A 645 31.84 -25.66 7.16
C ASN A 645 31.17 -24.29 7.18
N TYR A 646 30.40 -24.01 8.23
CA TYR A 646 29.78 -22.70 8.44
C TYR A 646 30.83 -21.60 8.64
N ALA A 647 31.85 -21.85 9.47
CA ALA A 647 32.93 -20.89 9.70
C ALA A 647 33.70 -20.54 8.42
N ALA A 648 33.99 -21.54 7.56
CA ALA A 648 34.64 -21.31 6.29
C ALA A 648 33.77 -20.50 5.32
N ALA A 649 32.46 -20.81 5.25
CA ALA A 649 31.51 -20.05 4.45
C ALA A 649 31.40 -18.59 4.90
N LEU A 650 31.35 -18.33 6.21
CA LEU A 650 31.29 -16.99 6.78
C LEU A 650 32.57 -16.19 6.50
N ALA A 651 33.74 -16.82 6.61
CA ALA A 651 35.01 -16.19 6.28
C ALA A 651 35.08 -15.78 4.79
N GLU A 652 34.69 -16.67 3.88
CA GLU A 652 34.68 -16.35 2.45
C GLU A 652 33.62 -15.31 2.10
N ALA A 653 32.44 -15.35 2.72
CA ALA A 653 31.43 -14.30 2.55
C ALA A 653 31.99 -12.92 2.92
N ASN A 654 32.74 -12.82 4.01
CA ASN A 654 33.33 -11.57 4.51
C ASN A 654 34.59 -11.13 3.75
N ARG A 655 35.16 -11.99 2.87
CA ARG A 655 36.25 -11.62 1.94
C ARG A 655 35.77 -10.76 0.76
N ARG A 656 34.45 -10.68 0.54
CA ARG A 656 33.88 -9.89 -0.55
C ARG A 656 34.34 -8.44 -0.46
N LYS A 657 34.56 -7.80 -1.62
CA LYS A 657 34.90 -6.36 -1.68
C LYS A 657 33.78 -5.53 -1.04
N SER A 658 34.12 -4.40 -0.43
CA SER A 658 33.16 -3.53 0.28
C SER A 658 32.01 -3.02 -0.59
N ASN A 659 32.18 -2.96 -1.90
CA ASN A 659 31.16 -2.54 -2.87
C ASN A 659 30.26 -3.68 -3.40
N VAL A 660 30.36 -4.90 -2.84
CA VAL A 660 29.55 -6.06 -3.22
C VAL A 660 28.45 -6.31 -2.19
N SER A 661 27.19 -6.23 -2.63
CA SER A 661 26.03 -6.55 -1.79
C SER A 661 25.77 -8.05 -1.75
N LEU A 662 25.41 -8.58 -0.58
CA LEU A 662 25.02 -9.98 -0.39
C LEU A 662 23.56 -10.06 0.07
N TYR A 663 22.74 -10.82 -0.64
CA TYR A 663 21.39 -11.20 -0.26
C TYR A 663 21.36 -12.70 0.06
N VAL A 664 20.69 -13.09 1.14
CA VAL A 664 20.60 -14.48 1.60
C VAL A 664 19.15 -14.93 1.55
N VAL A 665 18.85 -16.01 0.83
CA VAL A 665 17.50 -16.50 0.58
C VAL A 665 17.36 -17.93 1.08
N LYS A 666 16.45 -18.14 2.04
CA LYS A 666 16.23 -19.41 2.72
C LYS A 666 15.13 -20.20 1.98
N ALA A 667 15.50 -21.30 1.33
CA ALA A 667 14.56 -22.08 0.50
C ALA A 667 13.84 -23.22 1.24
N SER A 668 14.19 -23.52 2.50
CA SER A 668 13.50 -24.48 3.37
C SER A 668 13.65 -24.08 4.84
N THR A 669 12.70 -24.48 5.69
CA THR A 669 12.79 -24.36 7.15
C THR A 669 14.03 -25.04 7.72
N ASP A 670 14.53 -26.08 7.05
CA ASP A 670 15.67 -26.92 7.45
C ASP A 670 17.01 -26.16 7.42
N ALA A 671 17.13 -25.12 6.61
CA ALA A 671 18.25 -24.18 6.59
C ALA A 671 18.23 -23.22 7.80
N ASN A 672 18.38 -23.76 9.00
CA ASN A 672 18.26 -23.02 10.24
C ASN A 672 19.42 -22.05 10.53
N ARG A 673 20.57 -22.14 9.85
CA ARG A 673 21.69 -21.19 10.01
C ARG A 673 21.66 -19.99 9.07
N MET A 674 20.71 -19.91 8.15
CA MET A 674 20.62 -18.80 7.19
C MET A 674 20.42 -17.44 7.86
N SER A 675 19.63 -17.38 8.93
CA SER A 675 19.38 -16.14 9.67
C SER A 675 20.64 -15.62 10.36
N ASP A 676 21.37 -16.52 11.03
CA ASP A 676 22.66 -16.19 11.64
C ASP A 676 23.68 -15.80 10.58
N PHE A 677 23.71 -16.53 9.45
CA PHE A 677 24.60 -16.24 8.33
C PHE A 677 24.36 -14.85 7.74
N ALA A 678 23.10 -14.47 7.51
CA ALA A 678 22.77 -13.16 6.99
C ALA A 678 23.23 -12.03 7.94
N ARG A 679 23.03 -12.21 9.24
CA ARG A 679 23.46 -11.26 10.28
C ARG A 679 24.99 -11.14 10.34
N GLU A 680 25.68 -12.28 10.48
CA GLU A 680 27.13 -12.33 10.73
C GLU A 680 27.95 -12.01 9.47
N ALA A 681 27.44 -12.41 8.30
CA ALA A 681 28.05 -12.05 7.03
C ALA A 681 27.71 -10.62 6.61
N LYS A 682 26.97 -9.81 7.40
CA LYS A 682 26.55 -8.45 7.02
C LYS A 682 25.84 -8.40 5.66
N ALA A 683 24.89 -9.32 5.45
CA ALA A 683 24.01 -9.27 4.29
C ALA A 683 23.19 -7.96 4.29
N VAL A 684 22.56 -7.63 3.16
CA VAL A 684 21.68 -6.46 3.08
C VAL A 684 20.60 -6.56 4.17
N ASN A 685 20.44 -5.49 4.96
CA ASN A 685 19.57 -5.40 6.14
C ASN A 685 19.89 -6.39 7.28
N GLY A 686 20.99 -7.16 7.20
CA GLY A 686 21.41 -8.13 8.20
C GLY A 686 20.42 -9.28 8.41
N LYS A 687 19.54 -9.55 7.44
CA LYS A 687 18.47 -10.55 7.52
C LYS A 687 18.38 -11.41 6.26
N GLU A 688 17.90 -12.63 6.44
CA GLU A 688 17.53 -13.54 5.36
C GLU A 688 16.15 -13.20 4.79
N PHE A 689 15.96 -13.53 3.52
CA PHE A 689 14.65 -13.53 2.87
C PHE A 689 14.03 -14.92 2.97
N ASP A 690 12.74 -14.97 3.30
CA ASP A 690 11.97 -16.21 3.33
C ASP A 690 11.61 -16.63 1.89
N GLY A 691 12.08 -17.81 1.48
CA GLY A 691 11.78 -18.44 0.21
C GLY A 691 11.30 -19.89 0.37
N THR A 692 10.74 -20.24 1.54
CA THR A 692 10.37 -21.61 1.92
C THR A 692 9.23 -22.21 1.09
N ASN A 693 8.50 -21.39 0.34
CA ASN A 693 7.50 -21.81 -0.63
C ASN A 693 7.53 -20.91 -1.88
N ALA A 694 6.75 -21.26 -2.90
CA ALA A 694 6.74 -20.56 -4.19
C ALA A 694 6.31 -19.08 -4.10
N GLU A 695 5.37 -18.76 -3.20
CA GLU A 695 4.87 -17.39 -2.99
C GLU A 695 5.92 -16.55 -2.28
N ASN A 696 6.42 -17.02 -1.13
CA ASN A 696 7.46 -16.34 -0.35
C ASN A 696 8.72 -16.11 -1.20
N LEU A 697 9.13 -17.10 -1.99
CA LEU A 697 10.30 -16.98 -2.86
C LEU A 697 10.09 -15.96 -3.99
N THR A 698 8.87 -15.86 -4.52
CA THR A 698 8.50 -14.82 -5.49
C THR A 698 8.55 -13.43 -4.84
N GLN A 699 8.06 -13.29 -3.60
CA GLN A 699 8.12 -12.05 -2.83
C GLN A 699 9.58 -11.65 -2.51
N ALA A 700 10.39 -12.59 -2.03
CA ALA A 700 11.82 -12.40 -1.76
C ALA A 700 12.57 -11.86 -2.97
N PHE A 701 12.40 -12.47 -4.15
CA PHE A 701 13.04 -12.00 -5.37
C PHE A 701 12.46 -10.67 -5.87
N GLY A 702 11.18 -10.38 -5.59
CA GLY A 702 10.59 -9.06 -5.81
C GLY A 702 11.20 -7.96 -4.93
N GLN A 703 11.48 -8.27 -3.66
CA GLN A 703 12.18 -7.37 -2.74
C GLN A 703 13.64 -7.16 -3.16
N ILE A 704 14.35 -8.23 -3.52
CA ILE A 704 15.73 -8.14 -4.02
C ILE A 704 15.79 -7.33 -5.32
N TYR A 705 14.87 -7.58 -6.26
CA TYR A 705 14.71 -6.77 -7.47
C TYR A 705 14.54 -5.28 -7.13
N SER A 706 13.69 -4.97 -6.16
CA SER A 706 13.41 -3.60 -5.72
C SER A 706 14.61 -2.94 -5.01
N SER A 707 15.47 -3.73 -4.36
CA SER A 707 16.72 -3.28 -3.73
C SER A 707 17.85 -3.05 -4.74
N ILE A 708 17.88 -3.82 -5.83
CA ILE A 708 18.89 -3.72 -6.89
C ILE A 708 18.52 -2.61 -7.89
N THR A 709 17.23 -2.47 -8.20
CA THR A 709 16.72 -1.41 -9.07
C THR A 709 16.55 -0.13 -8.26
N SER A 710 16.96 1.03 -8.78
CA SER A 710 16.62 2.30 -8.13
C SER A 710 15.10 2.49 -8.25
N SER A 711 14.39 2.26 -7.14
CA SER A 711 13.05 2.77 -6.94
C SER A 711 13.17 4.01 -6.09
N ALA A 712 12.46 5.09 -6.45
CA ALA A 712 12.45 6.25 -5.57
C ALA A 712 11.81 5.82 -4.26
N LYS A 713 12.50 6.05 -3.15
CA LYS A 713 11.93 5.81 -1.82
C LYS A 713 10.93 6.91 -1.58
N ILE A 714 9.79 6.59 -1.00
CA ILE A 714 8.88 7.61 -0.49
C ILE A 714 8.94 7.59 1.03
N LYS A 715 8.75 8.76 1.63
CA LYS A 715 8.60 8.91 3.07
C LYS A 715 7.15 9.28 3.33
N VAL A 716 6.39 8.37 3.94
CA VAL A 716 5.01 8.62 4.33
C VAL A 716 5.02 9.36 5.67
N SER A 717 4.44 10.55 5.69
CA SER A 717 4.40 11.40 6.90
C SER A 717 3.11 11.18 7.67
N SER A 718 1.97 11.17 6.97
CA SER A 718 0.67 10.88 7.57
C SER A 718 -0.36 10.38 6.57
N ILE A 719 -1.38 9.70 7.08
CA ILE A 719 -2.60 9.32 6.36
C ILE A 719 -3.78 9.97 7.09
N THR A 720 -4.64 10.66 6.36
CA THR A 720 -5.84 11.31 6.89
C THR A 720 -7.08 10.75 6.23
N ASP A 721 -8.12 10.47 7.01
CA ASP A 721 -9.42 10.02 6.52
C ASP A 721 -10.55 10.78 7.21
N THR A 722 -11.22 11.64 6.46
CA THR A 722 -12.40 12.40 6.89
C THR A 722 -13.65 11.59 6.58
N LEU A 723 -14.20 10.96 7.61
CA LEU A 723 -15.37 10.10 7.54
C LEU A 723 -16.61 10.89 7.13
N SER A 724 -17.44 10.30 6.27
CA SER A 724 -18.73 10.87 5.89
C SER A 724 -19.73 10.78 7.05
N GLN A 725 -20.83 11.53 6.99
CA GLN A 725 -21.94 11.42 7.94
C GLN A 725 -22.63 10.03 7.92
N TRP A 726 -22.36 9.21 6.91
CA TRP A 726 -23.03 7.93 6.69
C TRP A 726 -22.39 6.77 7.46
N VAL A 727 -21.22 6.98 8.06
CA VAL A 727 -20.51 5.96 8.84
C VAL A 727 -20.11 6.48 10.20
N ASP A 728 -20.13 5.60 11.21
CA ASP A 728 -19.63 5.87 12.55
C ASP A 728 -18.47 4.94 12.86
N PRO A 729 -17.44 5.40 13.62
CA PRO A 729 -16.40 4.50 14.11
C PRO A 729 -16.99 3.48 15.09
N VAL A 730 -16.43 2.28 15.11
CA VAL A 730 -16.90 1.19 15.98
C VAL A 730 -16.22 1.24 17.34
N ASP A 731 -14.88 1.15 17.37
CA ASP A 731 -14.13 0.92 18.61
C ASP A 731 -13.86 2.21 19.42
N PHE A 732 -14.04 3.38 18.79
CA PHE A 732 -13.84 4.70 19.38
C PHE A 732 -15.05 5.62 19.18
N ALA A 733 -16.25 5.02 19.20
CA ALA A 733 -17.49 5.78 19.16
C ALA A 733 -17.61 6.76 20.36
N GLY A 734 -17.90 8.03 20.10
CA GLY A 734 -18.13 9.04 21.14
C GLY A 734 -16.87 9.59 21.81
N VAL A 735 -15.69 9.30 21.27
CA VAL A 735 -14.42 9.89 21.71
C VAL A 735 -14.40 11.40 21.44
N ALA A 736 -13.79 12.17 22.34
CA ALA A 736 -13.72 13.63 22.25
C ALA A 736 -12.79 14.10 21.12
N ASP A 737 -13.02 15.34 20.66
CA ASP A 737 -12.15 16.01 19.69
C ASP A 737 -10.70 16.13 20.21
N GLY A 738 -9.73 15.82 19.34
CA GLY A 738 -8.30 15.84 19.63
C GLY A 738 -7.76 14.63 20.39
N ALA A 739 -8.56 13.60 20.64
CA ALA A 739 -8.13 12.44 21.42
C ALA A 739 -7.18 11.50 20.67
N ASP A 740 -6.28 10.86 21.41
CA ASP A 740 -5.44 9.77 20.93
C ASP A 740 -6.26 8.46 20.84
N ILE A 741 -6.29 7.89 19.64
CA ILE A 741 -6.99 6.66 19.29
C ILE A 741 -6.04 5.56 18.80
N THR A 742 -4.74 5.67 19.06
CA THR A 742 -3.70 4.74 18.58
C THR A 742 -4.02 3.29 18.92
N GLN A 743 -4.60 3.01 20.10
CA GLN A 743 -5.00 1.66 20.51
C GLN A 743 -6.13 1.03 19.67
N TYR A 744 -6.85 1.83 18.88
CA TYR A 744 -7.96 1.39 18.03
C TYR A 744 -7.60 1.32 16.55
N VAL A 745 -6.37 1.69 16.19
CA VAL A 745 -5.87 1.71 14.81
C VAL A 745 -4.74 0.70 14.67
N THR A 746 -4.89 -0.20 13.71
CA THR A 746 -3.85 -1.16 13.34
C THR A 746 -3.03 -0.60 12.20
N VAL A 747 -1.70 -0.70 12.31
CA VAL A 747 -0.80 -0.33 11.22
C VAL A 747 0.13 -1.49 10.91
N LYS A 748 0.22 -1.89 9.65
CA LYS A 748 1.15 -2.92 9.17
C LYS A 748 2.09 -2.34 8.13
N ASN A 749 3.31 -2.84 8.08
CA ASN A 749 4.21 -2.70 6.94
C ASN A 749 4.42 -4.08 6.32
N GLY A 750 3.86 -4.29 5.12
CA GLY A 750 3.66 -5.62 4.55
C GLY A 750 2.80 -6.47 5.49
N ASN A 751 3.24 -7.70 5.77
CA ASN A 751 2.52 -8.61 6.67
C ASN A 751 2.83 -8.36 8.16
N LYS A 752 3.69 -7.39 8.49
CA LYS A 752 4.16 -7.18 9.86
C LYS A 752 3.43 -6.00 10.51
N ALA A 753 2.72 -6.26 11.60
CA ALA A 753 2.18 -5.20 12.45
C ALA A 753 3.30 -4.36 13.09
N LEU A 754 3.14 -3.04 13.06
CA LEU A 754 4.01 -2.10 13.74
C LEU A 754 3.58 -2.01 15.21
N THR A 755 4.54 -2.12 16.13
CA THR A 755 4.30 -2.03 17.58
C THR A 755 4.63 -0.64 18.15
N GLY A 756 4.96 0.32 17.29
CA GLY A 756 5.34 1.69 17.64
C GLY A 756 5.77 2.47 16.39
N GLY A 757 6.09 3.75 16.56
CA GLY A 757 6.51 4.64 15.47
C GLY A 757 5.36 5.27 14.67
N TYR A 758 4.15 5.26 15.24
CA TYR A 758 3.01 6.01 14.72
C TYR A 758 2.09 6.45 15.87
N THR A 759 1.28 7.47 15.62
CA THR A 759 0.22 7.97 16.50
C THR A 759 -1.04 8.20 15.68
N ALA A 760 -2.21 7.84 16.20
CA ALA A 760 -3.49 8.12 15.56
C ALA A 760 -4.34 9.05 16.42
N THR A 761 -4.90 10.11 15.81
CA THR A 761 -5.76 11.08 16.48
C THR A 761 -7.12 11.18 15.82
N TYR A 762 -8.15 11.46 16.62
CA TYR A 762 -9.52 11.70 16.16
C TYR A 762 -9.88 13.19 16.33
N GLY A 763 -10.19 13.87 15.23
CA GLY A 763 -10.55 15.28 15.22
C GLY A 763 -11.96 15.53 14.68
N VAL A 764 -12.63 16.57 15.19
CA VAL A 764 -13.93 17.03 14.69
C VAL A 764 -13.82 18.51 14.34
N ASP A 765 -14.00 18.85 13.06
CA ASP A 765 -13.93 20.24 12.62
C ASP A 765 -15.18 21.06 13.01
N GLN A 766 -15.16 22.37 12.74
CA GLN A 766 -16.28 23.28 13.05
C GLN A 766 -17.59 22.94 12.30
N SER A 767 -17.49 22.17 11.20
CA SER A 767 -18.63 21.69 10.42
C SER A 767 -19.12 20.32 10.91
N GLY A 768 -18.48 19.73 11.92
CA GLY A 768 -18.78 18.40 12.43
C GLY A 768 -18.17 17.27 11.59
N ASN A 769 -17.26 17.56 10.66
CA ASN A 769 -16.56 16.51 9.91
C ASN A 769 -15.55 15.82 10.82
N ARG A 770 -15.51 14.49 10.74
CA ARG A 770 -14.78 13.63 11.66
C ARG A 770 -13.57 13.05 10.94
N THR A 771 -12.37 13.39 11.38
CA THR A 771 -11.13 13.01 10.70
C THR A 771 -10.27 12.12 11.60
N VAL A 772 -9.87 10.98 11.05
CA VAL A 772 -8.80 10.14 11.62
C VAL A 772 -7.49 10.56 10.98
N THR A 773 -6.48 10.90 11.77
CA THR A 773 -5.14 11.24 11.29
C THR A 773 -4.13 10.28 11.91
N VAL A 774 -3.42 9.53 11.07
CA VAL A 774 -2.31 8.66 11.48
C VAL A 774 -1.00 9.30 11.05
N THR A 775 -0.16 9.67 12.02
CA THR A 775 1.14 10.30 11.80
C THR A 775 2.26 9.30 12.13
N PHE A 776 3.27 9.22 11.27
CA PHE A 776 4.37 8.27 11.40
C PHE A 776 5.64 8.96 11.92
N ASN A 777 6.20 8.48 13.03
CA ASN A 777 7.42 9.02 13.67
C ASN A 777 7.47 10.57 13.79
N GLY A 778 6.34 11.22 14.03
CA GLY A 778 6.27 12.69 14.04
C GLY A 778 6.59 13.31 12.67
N THR A 779 7.65 14.13 12.60
CA THR A 779 8.15 14.73 11.34
C THR A 779 9.05 13.78 10.54
N ASP A 780 9.50 12.68 11.16
CA ASP A 780 10.48 11.77 10.58
C ASP A 780 9.84 10.72 9.68
N GLY A 781 8.52 10.62 9.64
CA GLY A 781 7.79 9.75 8.72
C GLY A 781 8.24 8.29 8.78
N ILE A 782 7.81 7.52 7.80
CA ILE A 782 8.29 6.15 7.57
C ILE A 782 8.71 6.02 6.11
N VAL A 783 9.93 5.57 5.89
CA VAL A 783 10.45 5.35 4.54
C VAL A 783 9.93 4.00 4.05
N THR A 784 9.20 4.02 2.94
CA THR A 784 8.72 2.82 2.25
C THR A 784 9.43 2.66 0.93
N GLU A 785 10.05 1.50 0.73
CA GLU A 785 10.60 1.09 -0.56
C GLU A 785 9.51 0.48 -1.45
N LYS A 786 9.82 0.18 -2.72
CA LYS A 786 8.85 -0.40 -3.68
C LYS A 786 8.17 -1.68 -3.18
N ALA A 787 8.81 -2.45 -2.30
CA ALA A 787 8.25 -3.69 -1.77
C ALA A 787 7.55 -3.54 -0.42
N ASP A 788 7.55 -2.33 0.16
CA ASP A 788 6.87 -2.03 1.42
C ASP A 788 5.46 -1.50 1.13
N SER A 789 4.49 -1.92 1.95
CA SER A 789 3.10 -1.45 1.89
C SER A 789 2.63 -1.16 3.30
N ILE A 790 2.35 0.11 3.58
CA ILE A 790 1.72 0.54 4.82
C ILE A 790 0.23 0.34 4.70
N ASP A 791 -0.34 -0.47 5.58
CA ASP A 791 -1.79 -0.65 5.70
C ASP A 791 -2.23 -0.07 7.05
N VAL A 792 -3.07 0.96 7.02
CA VAL A 792 -3.74 1.53 8.20
C VAL A 792 -5.17 1.01 8.21
N SER A 793 -5.58 0.32 9.27
CA SER A 793 -6.94 -0.22 9.40
C SER A 793 -7.64 0.14 10.71
N PHE A 794 -8.95 0.36 10.61
CA PHE A 794 -9.87 0.53 11.75
C PHE A 794 -11.31 0.21 11.33
N LYS A 795 -12.20 -0.01 12.30
CA LYS A 795 -13.58 -0.46 12.04
C LYS A 795 -14.58 0.69 11.98
N VAL A 796 -15.48 0.61 11.01
CA VAL A 796 -16.61 1.54 10.80
C VAL A 796 -17.93 0.78 10.63
N LYS A 797 -19.06 1.45 10.83
CA LYS A 797 -20.41 0.91 10.60
C LYS A 797 -21.33 1.98 10.01
N PRO A 798 -22.38 1.65 9.24
CA PRO A 798 -23.36 2.63 8.79
C PRO A 798 -24.05 3.34 9.97
N SER A 799 -24.14 4.66 9.86
CA SER A 799 -24.77 5.52 10.87
C SER A 799 -26.29 5.40 10.85
N ASP A 800 -26.96 5.82 11.92
CA ASP A 800 -28.43 5.85 11.97
C ASP A 800 -29.04 6.74 10.88
N ALA A 801 -28.32 7.78 10.44
CA ALA A 801 -28.70 8.62 9.30
C ALA A 801 -28.70 7.82 7.99
N ALA A 802 -27.72 6.95 7.75
CA ALA A 802 -27.68 6.10 6.57
C ALA A 802 -28.89 5.15 6.48
N TYR A 803 -29.26 4.53 7.61
CA TYR A 803 -30.45 3.67 7.68
C TYR A 803 -31.74 4.46 7.43
N ALA A 804 -31.89 5.62 8.08
CA ALA A 804 -33.09 6.46 7.93
C ALA A 804 -33.26 6.97 6.50
N THR A 805 -32.18 7.45 5.87
CA THR A 805 -32.20 7.94 4.48
C THR A 805 -32.55 6.82 3.49
N TYR A 806 -31.94 5.64 3.64
CA TYR A 806 -32.26 4.52 2.75
C TYR A 806 -33.68 4.01 2.94
N ALA A 807 -34.20 3.95 4.17
CA ALA A 807 -35.58 3.56 4.44
C ALA A 807 -36.61 4.49 3.78
N GLY A 808 -36.32 5.79 3.72
CA GLY A 808 -37.19 6.78 3.07
C GLY A 808 -37.14 6.75 1.53
N ASN A 809 -35.95 6.57 0.95
CA ASN A 809 -35.74 6.76 -0.49
C ASN A 809 -35.59 5.45 -1.29
N GLN A 810 -35.20 4.36 -0.63
CA GLN A 810 -34.86 3.04 -1.23
C GLN A 810 -33.80 3.11 -2.34
N GLN A 811 -33.04 4.20 -2.40
CA GLN A 811 -32.00 4.43 -3.39
C GLN A 811 -30.74 4.93 -2.68
N TYR A 812 -29.61 4.39 -3.10
CA TYR A 812 -28.31 4.89 -2.65
C TYR A 812 -27.88 6.08 -3.52
N PRO A 813 -27.26 7.10 -2.91
CA PRO A 813 -26.81 8.28 -3.66
C PRO A 813 -25.52 8.05 -4.45
N ASN A 814 -24.74 7.01 -4.13
CA ASN A 814 -23.40 6.81 -4.69
C ASN A 814 -23.17 5.39 -5.19
N VAL A 815 -22.09 5.22 -5.95
CA VAL A 815 -21.52 3.93 -6.38
C VAL A 815 -20.05 3.89 -5.96
N GLY A 816 -19.60 2.79 -5.37
CA GLY A 816 -18.22 2.64 -4.92
C GLY A 816 -17.24 2.66 -6.09
N GLU A 817 -16.15 3.42 -5.92
CA GLU A 817 -15.13 3.59 -6.95
C GLU A 817 -14.33 2.29 -7.22
N PRO A 818 -13.64 2.17 -8.37
CA PRO A 818 -12.79 1.03 -8.66
C PRO A 818 -11.77 0.75 -7.55
N ASN A 819 -11.39 -0.51 -7.38
CA ASN A 819 -10.41 -0.98 -6.40
C ASN A 819 -10.78 -0.78 -4.91
N THR A 820 -12.00 -0.38 -4.56
CA THR A 820 -12.43 -0.15 -3.16
C THR A 820 -12.85 -1.41 -2.38
N GLY A 821 -12.49 -2.61 -2.87
CA GLY A 821 -12.87 -3.90 -2.29
C GLY A 821 -14.17 -4.48 -2.86
N THR A 822 -14.37 -5.79 -2.72
CA THR A 822 -15.52 -6.52 -3.34
C THR A 822 -16.88 -6.08 -2.81
N ALA A 823 -16.95 -5.61 -1.56
CA ALA A 823 -18.17 -5.12 -0.94
C ALA A 823 -18.59 -3.73 -1.45
N SER A 824 -17.70 -3.01 -2.15
CA SER A 824 -17.90 -1.61 -2.52
C SER A 824 -17.74 -1.34 -4.02
N ALA A 825 -16.70 -1.86 -4.67
CA ALA A 825 -16.37 -1.51 -6.05
C ALA A 825 -17.53 -1.83 -7.01
N GLY A 826 -18.07 -0.79 -7.67
CA GLY A 826 -19.22 -0.89 -8.57
C GLY A 826 -20.56 -1.18 -7.89
N GLN A 827 -20.62 -1.24 -6.56
CA GLN A 827 -21.84 -1.46 -5.80
C GLN A 827 -22.49 -0.13 -5.43
N PRO A 828 -23.83 -0.04 -5.40
CA PRO A 828 -24.54 1.12 -4.87
C PRO A 828 -24.40 1.18 -3.33
N GLY A 829 -24.22 2.38 -2.78
CA GLY A 829 -24.08 2.57 -1.33
C GLY A 829 -23.88 4.02 -0.90
N PHE A 830 -23.57 4.22 0.38
CA PHE A 830 -23.17 5.52 0.93
C PHE A 830 -21.65 5.61 1.03
N TYR A 831 -21.02 6.67 0.52
CA TYR A 831 -19.57 6.85 0.66
C TYR A 831 -19.15 6.84 2.14
N SER A 832 -18.07 6.14 2.47
CA SER A 832 -17.51 6.06 3.81
C SER A 832 -16.75 7.32 4.23
N ASN A 833 -16.29 8.12 3.27
CA ASN A 833 -15.47 9.33 3.50
C ASN A 833 -15.89 10.48 2.60
N VAL A 834 -15.69 11.68 3.11
CA VAL A 834 -15.77 12.95 2.38
C VAL A 834 -14.46 13.24 1.66
N ASP A 835 -13.33 12.99 2.33
CA ASP A 835 -11.97 13.23 1.83
C ASP A 835 -11.02 12.26 2.53
N ALA A 836 -10.00 11.78 1.82
CA ALA A 836 -8.95 10.98 2.42
C ALA A 836 -7.65 11.21 1.66
N ARG A 837 -6.54 11.43 2.37
CA ARG A 837 -5.27 11.86 1.79
C ARG A 837 -4.08 11.11 2.37
N LEU A 838 -3.11 10.83 1.51
CA LEU A 838 -1.79 10.36 1.87
C LEU A 838 -0.80 11.52 1.73
N ASN A 839 -0.18 11.89 2.85
CA ASN A 839 0.90 12.87 2.92
C ASN A 839 2.23 12.14 2.83
N TYR A 840 2.99 12.39 1.77
CA TYR A 840 4.27 11.75 1.51
C TYR A 840 5.27 12.73 0.91
N CYS A 841 6.53 12.34 0.81
CA CYS A 841 7.48 12.98 -0.08
C CYS A 841 8.24 11.92 -0.87
N VAL A 842 8.74 12.28 -2.04
CA VAL A 842 9.72 11.46 -2.75
C VAL A 842 11.10 11.78 -2.19
N LEU A 843 11.78 10.78 -1.66
CA LEU A 843 13.17 10.92 -1.23
C LEU A 843 14.06 10.90 -2.47
N THR A 844 14.74 12.01 -2.68
CA THR A 844 15.84 12.09 -3.65
C THR A 844 17.13 12.27 -2.87
N GLU A 845 18.19 11.56 -3.25
CA GLU A 845 19.48 11.70 -2.59
C GLU A 845 20.50 12.16 -3.62
N VAL A 846 21.04 13.35 -3.38
CA VAL A 846 22.06 13.99 -4.21
C VAL A 846 23.15 14.43 -3.24
N ASN A 847 24.38 14.01 -3.48
CA ASN A 847 25.54 14.49 -2.72
C ASN A 847 25.54 14.10 -1.23
N GLY A 848 24.81 13.03 -0.87
CA GLY A 848 24.61 12.62 0.54
C GLY A 848 23.55 13.46 1.26
N THR A 849 23.00 14.48 0.60
CA THR A 849 21.87 15.28 1.06
C THR A 849 20.59 14.66 0.54
N THR A 850 19.67 14.34 1.45
CA THR A 850 18.35 13.80 1.09
C THR A 850 17.34 14.93 1.02
N SER A 851 16.67 15.07 -0.13
CA SER A 851 15.54 15.98 -0.31
C SER A 851 14.22 15.24 -0.06
N CYS A 852 13.25 15.95 0.50
CA CYS A 852 11.93 15.42 0.84
C CYS A 852 10.91 16.57 0.78
N ALA A 853 10.38 16.84 -0.41
CA ALA A 853 9.32 17.84 -0.61
C ALA A 853 7.95 17.26 -0.22
N PRO A 854 7.23 17.83 0.77
CA PRO A 854 5.88 17.36 1.12
C PRO A 854 4.95 17.41 -0.10
N THR A 855 4.21 16.32 -0.30
CA THR A 855 3.28 16.09 -1.40
C THR A 855 2.06 15.33 -0.88
N GLU A 856 0.92 15.49 -1.53
CA GLU A 856 -0.33 14.82 -1.16
C GLU A 856 -0.93 14.06 -2.34
N VAL A 857 -1.63 12.96 -2.06
CA VAL A 857 -2.49 12.25 -3.02
C VAL A 857 -3.79 11.81 -2.36
N GLU A 858 -4.88 11.88 -3.11
CA GLU A 858 -6.22 11.51 -2.64
C GLU A 858 -6.46 10.00 -2.75
N TYR A 859 -7.23 9.47 -1.79
CA TYR A 859 -7.72 8.10 -1.79
C TYR A 859 -9.10 7.99 -2.44
N PRO A 860 -9.43 6.82 -3.03
CA PRO A 860 -10.76 6.56 -3.60
C PRO A 860 -11.84 6.49 -2.52
N HIS A 861 -13.11 6.53 -2.95
CA HIS A 861 -14.30 6.54 -2.09
C HIS A 861 -15.05 5.19 -2.05
N PRO A 862 -14.81 4.32 -1.03
CA PRO A 862 -15.62 3.13 -0.81
C PRO A 862 -17.03 3.49 -0.33
N VAL A 863 -18.00 2.60 -0.61
CA VAL A 863 -19.36 2.70 -0.10
C VAL A 863 -19.70 1.61 0.92
N VAL A 864 -20.60 1.94 1.85
CA VAL A 864 -21.28 1.00 2.76
C VAL A 864 -22.74 0.85 2.39
N GLN A 865 -23.33 -0.30 2.72
CA GLN A 865 -24.75 -0.59 2.53
C GLN A 865 -25.44 -0.80 3.87
N VAL A 866 -26.76 -0.69 3.87
CA VAL A 866 -27.64 -0.97 5.00
C VAL A 866 -28.61 -2.10 4.66
N LYS A 867 -29.08 -2.82 5.68
CA LYS A 867 -30.18 -3.79 5.58
C LYS A 867 -31.34 -3.34 6.46
N LEU A 868 -32.55 -3.38 5.93
CA LEU A 868 -33.77 -3.01 6.66
C LEU A 868 -34.54 -4.27 7.06
N GLY A 869 -35.33 -4.16 8.12
CA GLY A 869 -36.21 -5.24 8.55
C GLY A 869 -37.60 -5.12 7.96
N LYS A 870 -38.46 -6.06 8.36
CA LYS A 870 -39.87 -6.09 8.00
C LYS A 870 -40.70 -6.66 9.14
N ILE A 871 -42.00 -6.39 9.14
CA ILE A 871 -42.95 -6.96 10.10
C ILE A 871 -44.12 -7.60 9.36
N LYS A 872 -44.40 -8.85 9.69
CA LYS A 872 -45.63 -9.54 9.28
C LYS A 872 -46.71 -9.31 10.33
N ILE A 873 -47.82 -8.74 9.91
CA ILE A 873 -48.98 -8.46 10.75
C ILE A 873 -50.10 -9.43 10.37
N VAL A 874 -50.63 -10.15 11.36
CA VAL A 874 -51.68 -11.15 11.18
C VAL A 874 -52.87 -10.81 12.08
N LYS A 875 -54.08 -10.87 11.54
CA LYS A 875 -55.33 -10.72 12.29
C LYS A 875 -56.00 -12.09 12.46
N GLN A 876 -56.43 -12.36 13.68
CA GLN A 876 -57.18 -13.55 14.06
C GLN A 876 -58.48 -13.19 14.77
N TRP A 877 -59.46 -14.09 14.67
CA TRP A 877 -60.79 -14.00 15.27
C TRP A 877 -61.08 -15.28 16.03
N SER A 878 -61.43 -15.19 17.31
CA SER A 878 -61.69 -16.38 18.14
C SER A 878 -62.89 -17.19 17.67
N ASP A 879 -63.84 -16.55 16.98
CA ASP A 879 -65.07 -17.17 16.47
C ASP A 879 -64.98 -17.60 15.00
N GLY A 880 -63.81 -17.44 14.38
CA GLY A 880 -63.47 -17.88 13.03
C GLY A 880 -63.54 -16.76 11.98
N ALA A 881 -62.48 -16.60 11.18
CA ALA A 881 -62.34 -15.53 10.21
C ALA A 881 -63.45 -15.47 9.14
N SER A 882 -64.08 -16.60 8.80
CA SER A 882 -65.16 -16.67 7.81
C SER A 882 -66.42 -15.89 8.19
N LYS A 883 -66.61 -15.59 9.48
CA LYS A 883 -67.72 -14.77 9.97
C LYS A 883 -67.51 -13.27 9.77
N HIS A 884 -66.32 -12.88 9.33
CA HIS A 884 -65.89 -11.49 9.17
C HIS A 884 -65.55 -11.18 7.71
N ASP A 885 -65.95 -12.05 6.78
CA ASP A 885 -65.58 -12.02 5.37
C ASP A 885 -65.99 -10.73 4.63
N ASP A 886 -67.03 -10.04 5.12
CA ASP A 886 -67.57 -8.78 4.61
C ASP A 886 -67.03 -7.54 5.35
N GLY A 887 -66.28 -7.73 6.41
CA GLY A 887 -65.71 -6.68 7.24
C GLY A 887 -64.24 -6.36 6.95
N SER A 888 -63.74 -5.36 7.68
CA SER A 888 -62.32 -5.02 7.71
C SER A 888 -61.92 -4.48 9.07
N VAL A 889 -60.66 -4.68 9.45
CA VAL A 889 -60.04 -4.10 10.64
C VAL A 889 -58.96 -3.13 10.20
N THR A 890 -58.89 -1.98 10.85
CA THR A 890 -57.81 -1.02 10.64
C THR A 890 -56.82 -1.07 11.79
N VAL A 891 -55.54 -1.09 11.45
CA VAL A 891 -54.43 -1.17 12.40
C VAL A 891 -53.39 -0.11 12.07
N GLN A 892 -52.70 0.38 13.09
CA GLN A 892 -51.61 1.36 12.97
C GLN A 892 -50.31 0.70 13.41
N LEU A 893 -49.30 0.69 12.53
CA LEU A 893 -47.95 0.33 12.91
C LEU A 893 -47.31 1.53 13.62
N GLN A 894 -46.64 1.26 14.73
CA GLN A 894 -46.03 2.25 15.59
C GLN A 894 -44.61 1.82 15.95
N ARG A 895 -43.76 2.78 16.26
CA ARG A 895 -42.40 2.55 16.74
C ARG A 895 -42.01 3.51 17.86
N LYS A 896 -40.98 3.14 18.61
CA LYS A 896 -40.24 4.04 19.52
C LYS A 896 -38.76 3.66 19.51
N LYS A 897 -37.87 4.59 19.86
CA LYS A 897 -36.43 4.29 19.92
C LYS A 897 -36.17 3.20 20.96
N SER A 898 -35.48 2.12 20.57
CA SER A 898 -35.20 1.00 21.49
C SER A 898 -34.34 1.45 22.67
N GLY A 899 -34.64 0.93 23.86
CA GLY A 899 -33.86 1.19 25.08
C GLY A 899 -34.09 2.58 25.72
N ASP A 900 -34.82 3.48 25.07
CA ASP A 900 -35.19 4.78 25.64
C ASP A 900 -36.59 4.71 26.26
N SER A 901 -36.64 4.79 27.59
CA SER A 901 -37.89 4.72 28.35
C SER A 901 -38.77 5.97 28.17
N ASN A 902 -38.20 7.08 27.70
CA ASN A 902 -38.90 8.35 27.46
C ASN A 902 -39.23 8.58 25.98
N ALA A 903 -38.87 7.65 25.09
CA ALA A 903 -39.13 7.78 23.66
C ALA A 903 -40.63 7.85 23.38
N GLN A 904 -41.03 8.85 22.61
CA GLN A 904 -42.41 9.02 22.15
C GLN A 904 -42.77 7.91 21.16
N LEU A 905 -44.03 7.48 21.20
CA LEU A 905 -44.57 6.52 20.25
C LEU A 905 -44.90 7.26 18.94
N GLU A 906 -44.35 6.78 17.83
CA GLU A 906 -44.53 7.36 16.50
C GLU A 906 -45.28 6.40 15.58
N ASP A 907 -46.20 6.92 14.78
CA ASP A 907 -46.86 6.15 13.72
C ASP A 907 -45.91 5.95 12.53
N VAL A 908 -45.85 4.71 12.02
CA VAL A 908 -45.00 4.31 10.90
C VAL A 908 -45.87 4.06 9.68
N GLY A 909 -45.82 4.98 8.72
CA GLY A 909 -46.67 4.92 7.53
C GLY A 909 -48.15 5.20 7.86
N GLY A 910 -49.01 4.90 6.89
CA GLY A 910 -50.46 5.10 7.04
C GLY A 910 -51.16 3.93 7.74
N VAL A 911 -52.45 4.13 8.01
CA VAL A 911 -53.35 3.10 8.54
C VAL A 911 -53.43 1.91 7.58
N ILE A 912 -53.28 0.71 8.13
CA ILE A 912 -53.28 -0.56 7.41
C ILE A 912 -54.65 -1.21 7.54
N THR A 913 -55.25 -1.63 6.43
CA THR A 913 -56.53 -2.35 6.42
C THR A 913 -56.29 -3.85 6.26
N LEU A 914 -56.84 -4.66 7.16
CA LEU A 914 -56.83 -6.13 7.13
C LEU A 914 -58.26 -6.64 6.86
N ASN A 915 -58.41 -7.54 5.89
CA ASN A 915 -59.70 -8.09 5.48
C ASN A 915 -59.52 -9.45 4.79
N LYS A 916 -60.62 -10.06 4.33
CA LYS A 916 -60.58 -11.32 3.59
C LYS A 916 -59.69 -11.25 2.33
N GLY A 917 -59.70 -10.11 1.63
CA GLY A 917 -58.97 -9.91 0.37
C GLY A 917 -57.46 -10.06 0.51
N ASN A 918 -56.88 -9.65 1.64
CA ASN A 918 -55.46 -9.88 1.97
C ASN A 918 -55.24 -11.10 2.89
N GLY A 919 -56.25 -11.95 3.05
CA GLY A 919 -56.17 -13.13 3.90
C GLY A 919 -55.92 -12.80 5.37
N TRP A 920 -56.40 -11.63 5.83
CA TRP A 920 -56.20 -11.13 7.19
C TRP A 920 -54.73 -10.97 7.60
N GLN A 921 -53.85 -10.70 6.63
CA GLN A 921 -52.43 -10.47 6.91
C GLN A 921 -51.83 -9.45 5.96
N THR A 922 -50.75 -8.81 6.40
CA THR A 922 -49.89 -7.99 5.53
C THR A 922 -48.44 -8.07 5.99
N THR A 923 -47.51 -7.61 5.15
CA THR A 923 -46.11 -7.40 5.54
C THR A 923 -45.74 -5.96 5.24
N VAL A 924 -45.10 -5.30 6.21
CA VAL A 924 -44.57 -3.93 6.06
C VAL A 924 -43.06 -4.03 6.07
N ASP A 925 -42.43 -3.62 4.96
CA ASP A 925 -40.99 -3.63 4.76
C ASP A 925 -40.34 -2.28 5.15
N ASN A 926 -39.02 -2.17 4.96
CA ASN A 926 -38.22 -0.95 5.16
C ASN A 926 -38.19 -0.44 6.60
N LEU A 927 -38.24 -1.36 7.57
CA LEU A 927 -38.16 -1.02 8.98
C LEU A 927 -36.71 -0.73 9.37
N VAL A 928 -36.51 0.40 10.04
CA VAL A 928 -35.20 0.86 10.51
C VAL A 928 -34.84 0.10 11.80
N PRO A 929 -33.71 -0.62 11.85
CA PRO A 929 -33.24 -1.23 13.09
C PRO A 929 -32.84 -0.16 14.13
N GLY A 930 -32.90 -0.53 15.41
CA GLY A 930 -32.75 0.39 16.56
C GLY A 930 -34.06 0.95 17.11
N TYR A 931 -35.19 0.39 16.68
CA TYR A 931 -36.53 0.75 17.13
C TYR A 931 -37.31 -0.48 17.63
N THR A 932 -38.14 -0.25 18.66
CA THR A 932 -39.16 -1.19 19.12
C THR A 932 -40.42 -0.96 18.29
N TYR A 933 -40.93 -2.01 17.66
CA TYR A 933 -42.13 -1.93 16.82
C TYR A 933 -43.35 -2.53 17.53
N SER A 934 -44.49 -1.87 17.35
CA SER A 934 -45.78 -2.34 17.83
C SER A 934 -46.90 -2.06 16.85
N VAL A 935 -47.97 -2.86 16.91
CA VAL A 935 -49.18 -2.66 16.14
C VAL A 935 -50.34 -2.42 17.10
N ALA A 936 -51.17 -1.44 16.80
CA ALA A 936 -52.40 -1.14 17.51
C ALA A 936 -53.59 -1.34 16.57
N GLU A 937 -54.64 -1.99 17.05
CA GLU A 937 -55.93 -2.03 16.34
C GLU A 937 -56.70 -0.77 16.68
N ILE A 938 -57.11 -0.01 15.66
CA ILE A 938 -57.75 1.30 15.84
C ILE A 938 -59.24 1.26 15.48
N SER A 939 -59.70 0.26 14.72
CA SER A 939 -61.13 -0.04 14.58
C SER A 939 -61.63 -0.81 15.79
N GLY A 940 -62.45 -0.18 16.65
CA GLY A 940 -63.08 -0.86 17.78
C GLY A 940 -64.41 -1.52 17.39
N ASP A 941 -64.55 -2.82 17.65
CA ASP A 941 -65.85 -3.49 17.81
C ASP A 941 -65.98 -3.87 19.29
N ASP A 942 -66.90 -3.22 19.99
CA ASP A 942 -67.06 -3.40 21.44
C ASP A 942 -67.51 -4.80 21.86
N ARG A 943 -67.93 -5.66 20.91
CA ARG A 943 -68.20 -7.08 21.14
C ARG A 943 -66.94 -7.90 21.32
N TYR A 944 -65.76 -7.37 21.02
CA TYR A 944 -64.50 -8.10 21.09
C TYR A 944 -63.52 -7.45 22.06
N ASP A 945 -62.75 -8.30 22.73
CA ASP A 945 -61.51 -7.90 23.40
C ASP A 945 -60.33 -8.10 22.48
N VAL A 946 -59.46 -7.10 22.38
CA VAL A 946 -58.27 -7.14 21.52
C VAL A 946 -57.06 -7.56 22.35
N SER A 947 -56.29 -8.52 21.83
CA SER A 947 -55.03 -8.96 22.42
C SER A 947 -53.93 -9.06 21.37
N TYR A 948 -52.67 -8.98 21.79
CA TYR A 948 -51.51 -8.93 20.89
C TYR A 948 -50.46 -9.96 21.28
N THR A 949 -49.91 -10.67 20.29
CA THR A 949 -48.74 -11.54 20.43
C THR A 949 -47.62 -11.07 19.50
N GLY A 950 -46.38 -11.04 19.97
CA GLY A 950 -45.23 -10.54 19.19
C GLY A 950 -45.25 -9.02 18.98
N ASN A 951 -45.92 -8.30 19.89
CA ASN A 951 -45.98 -6.84 19.91
C ASN A 951 -44.89 -6.25 20.82
N ASN A 952 -44.49 -4.99 20.59
CA ASN A 952 -43.41 -4.32 21.33
C ASN A 952 -42.06 -5.05 21.23
N VAL A 953 -41.65 -5.42 20.01
CA VAL A 953 -40.43 -6.18 19.76
C VAL A 953 -39.36 -5.28 19.15
N ASP A 954 -38.13 -5.39 19.67
CA ASP A 954 -36.97 -4.68 19.13
C ASP A 954 -36.53 -5.26 17.79
N LEU A 955 -36.34 -4.40 16.80
CA LEU A 955 -35.63 -4.73 15.57
C LEU A 955 -34.18 -4.26 15.71
N THR A 956 -33.22 -5.19 15.80
CA THR A 956 -31.80 -4.84 15.97
C THR A 956 -31.02 -4.89 14.66
N LYS A 957 -29.85 -4.25 14.61
CA LYS A 957 -28.96 -4.32 13.43
C LYS A 957 -28.46 -5.76 13.22
N GLN A 958 -28.16 -6.50 14.30
CA GLN A 958 -27.78 -7.91 14.23
C GLN A 958 -28.85 -8.78 13.57
N MET A 959 -30.13 -8.53 13.88
CA MET A 959 -31.25 -9.27 13.29
C MET A 959 -31.33 -9.11 11.76
N VAL A 960 -31.27 -7.86 11.27
CA VAL A 960 -31.38 -7.59 9.82
C VAL A 960 -30.13 -7.97 9.04
N TRP A 961 -28.98 -8.05 9.71
CA TRP A 961 -27.72 -8.50 9.12
C TRP A 961 -27.44 -9.99 9.31
N SER A 962 -28.32 -10.71 10.01
CA SER A 962 -28.13 -12.12 10.27
C SER A 962 -28.10 -12.94 8.98
N SER A 963 -27.29 -13.99 8.99
CA SER A 963 -27.31 -15.04 7.97
C SER A 963 -28.64 -15.79 7.90
N ASN A 964 -29.45 -15.77 8.97
CA ASN A 964 -30.81 -16.28 8.96
C ASN A 964 -31.78 -15.27 8.32
N ALA A 965 -32.34 -15.64 7.16
CA ALA A 965 -33.25 -14.79 6.38
C ALA A 965 -34.50 -14.32 7.16
N ASP A 966 -34.92 -15.08 8.18
CA ASP A 966 -36.10 -14.76 8.98
C ASP A 966 -35.80 -13.89 10.20
N ALA A 967 -34.53 -13.73 10.60
CA ALA A 967 -34.17 -12.99 11.82
C ALA A 967 -34.55 -11.50 11.75
N GLY A 968 -34.49 -10.89 10.56
CA GLY A 968 -34.92 -9.51 10.31
C GLY A 968 -36.44 -9.34 10.13
N THR A 969 -37.23 -10.40 10.29
CA THR A 969 -38.69 -10.40 10.12
C THR A 969 -39.40 -10.50 11.47
N LEU A 970 -39.96 -9.39 11.94
CA LEU A 970 -40.84 -9.37 13.11
C LEU A 970 -42.20 -9.99 12.76
N ASN A 971 -42.89 -10.53 13.77
CA ASN A 971 -44.24 -11.07 13.62
C ASN A 971 -45.13 -10.49 14.72
N ALA A 972 -46.24 -9.86 14.34
CA ALA A 972 -47.27 -9.37 15.25
C ALA A 972 -48.62 -10.01 14.89
N THR A 973 -49.26 -10.64 15.88
CA THR A 973 -50.60 -11.22 15.74
C THR A 973 -51.58 -10.47 16.62
N ILE A 974 -52.69 -10.03 16.03
CA ILE A 974 -53.77 -9.30 16.67
C ILE A 974 -54.98 -10.23 16.74
N THR A 975 -55.44 -10.55 17.93
CA THR A 975 -56.52 -11.51 18.14
C THR A 975 -57.70 -10.80 18.79
N ASN A 976 -58.83 -10.79 18.08
CA ASN A 976 -60.11 -10.32 18.64
C ASN A 976 -60.85 -11.54 19.20
N THR A 977 -61.10 -11.48 20.50
CA THR A 977 -61.79 -12.52 21.24
C THR A 977 -63.22 -12.07 21.49
N LEU A 978 -64.20 -12.82 21.00
CA LEU A 978 -65.62 -12.50 21.16
C LEU A 978 -65.96 -12.51 22.66
N LYS A 979 -66.44 -11.38 23.17
CA LYS A 979 -66.91 -11.27 24.55
C LYS A 979 -68.11 -12.17 24.74
N THR A 980 -68.22 -12.72 25.94
CA THR A 980 -69.38 -13.48 26.36
C THR A 980 -69.98 -12.87 27.62
N VAL A 981 -71.29 -13.04 27.77
CA VAL A 981 -72.07 -12.55 28.91
C VAL A 981 -72.86 -13.70 29.50
N ALA A 982 -72.82 -13.86 30.82
CA ALA A 982 -73.54 -14.91 31.51
C ALA A 982 -74.92 -14.40 31.99
N LEU A 983 -75.94 -15.22 31.81
CA LEU A 983 -77.20 -15.11 32.53
C LEU A 983 -77.17 -16.09 33.70
N GLU A 984 -77.07 -15.57 34.92
CA GLU A 984 -76.92 -16.39 36.11
C GLU A 984 -78.27 -16.85 36.66
N ASN A 985 -78.49 -18.18 36.67
CA ASN A 985 -79.62 -18.87 37.31
C ASN A 985 -81.05 -18.36 37.01
N ALA A 986 -81.24 -17.47 36.03
CA ALA A 986 -82.49 -16.71 35.85
C ALA A 986 -83.64 -17.55 35.29
N ILE A 987 -83.37 -18.67 34.61
CA ILE A 987 -84.41 -19.61 34.20
C ILE A 987 -84.51 -20.70 35.27
N SER A 988 -85.61 -20.66 36.03
CA SER A 988 -85.88 -21.59 37.11
C SER A 988 -87.36 -22.00 37.12
N VAL A 989 -87.63 -23.15 37.73
CA VAL A 989 -88.97 -23.73 37.86
C VAL A 989 -89.37 -23.80 39.32
N LYS A 990 -90.66 -23.65 39.58
CA LYS A 990 -91.29 -23.99 40.86
C LYS A 990 -92.33 -25.08 40.64
N LYS A 991 -92.36 -26.04 41.54
CA LYS A 991 -93.40 -27.07 41.56
C LYS A 991 -94.40 -26.78 42.68
N ASP A 992 -95.68 -26.84 42.35
CA ASP A 992 -96.77 -26.83 43.32
C ASP A 992 -97.66 -28.08 43.14
N LEU A 993 -98.29 -28.51 44.24
CA LEU A 993 -99.25 -29.62 44.26
C LEU A 993 -100.61 -29.12 44.74
N ALA A 994 -101.62 -29.21 43.89
CA ALA A 994 -102.99 -28.83 44.25
C ALA A 994 -103.79 -30.07 44.68
N GLY A 995 -104.44 -30.00 45.84
CA GLY A 995 -105.30 -31.06 46.36
C GLY A 995 -104.59 -32.18 47.14
N ARG A 996 -103.27 -32.07 47.38
CA ARG A 996 -102.53 -32.87 48.36
C ARG A 996 -101.22 -32.19 48.79
N GLU A 997 -100.75 -32.52 49.99
CA GLU A 997 -99.41 -32.15 50.48
C GLU A 997 -98.29 -32.93 49.76
N TRP A 998 -97.07 -32.38 49.82
CA TRP A 998 -95.84 -33.03 49.36
C TRP A 998 -95.47 -34.24 50.22
N LYS A 999 -94.92 -35.29 49.59
CA LYS A 999 -94.33 -36.46 50.25
C LYS A 999 -92.81 -36.43 50.09
N THR A 1000 -92.09 -37.01 51.04
CA THR A 1000 -90.63 -37.11 50.99
C THR A 1000 -90.12 -37.81 49.72
N SER A 1001 -90.88 -38.75 49.14
CA SER A 1001 -90.55 -39.42 47.88
C SER A 1001 -90.94 -38.65 46.61
N ASP A 1002 -91.62 -37.51 46.71
CA ASP A 1002 -92.07 -36.75 45.53
C ASP A 1002 -90.89 -36.08 44.83
N THR A 1003 -90.80 -36.31 43.53
CA THR A 1003 -89.78 -35.72 42.65
C THR A 1003 -90.40 -35.42 41.29
N PHE A 1004 -90.07 -34.26 40.72
CA PHE A 1004 -90.61 -33.80 39.44
C PHE A 1004 -89.48 -33.27 38.56
N ASP A 1005 -89.48 -33.69 37.29
CA ASP A 1005 -88.47 -33.31 36.32
C ASP A 1005 -89.01 -32.26 35.35
N PHE A 1006 -88.17 -31.31 34.96
CA PHE A 1006 -88.51 -30.22 34.05
C PHE A 1006 -87.46 -30.11 32.97
N THR A 1007 -87.88 -29.80 31.75
CA THR A 1007 -87.02 -29.63 30.59
C THR A 1007 -86.93 -28.17 30.18
N LEU A 1008 -85.72 -27.74 29.80
CA LEU A 1008 -85.42 -26.52 29.07
C LEU A 1008 -84.98 -26.90 27.66
N ALA A 1009 -85.77 -26.51 26.66
CA ALA A 1009 -85.47 -26.73 25.26
C ALA A 1009 -85.15 -25.40 24.58
N ALA A 1010 -83.95 -25.30 23.99
CA ALA A 1010 -83.55 -24.18 23.16
C ALA A 1010 -84.30 -24.19 21.82
N LYS A 1011 -84.74 -23.01 21.34
CA LYS A 1011 -85.28 -22.84 19.98
C LYS A 1011 -84.19 -22.32 19.05
N GLY A 1012 -83.93 -23.03 17.95
CA GLY A 1012 -82.87 -22.69 17.02
C GLY A 1012 -81.48 -22.85 17.68
N ASN A 1013 -80.60 -21.88 17.47
CA ASN A 1013 -79.20 -21.92 17.95
C ASN A 1013 -79.02 -21.27 19.34
N ALA A 1014 -80.05 -21.27 20.19
CA ALA A 1014 -79.94 -20.71 21.53
C ALA A 1014 -79.02 -21.57 22.42
N PRO A 1015 -78.06 -20.98 23.16
CA PRO A 1015 -77.12 -21.75 23.97
C PRO A 1015 -77.82 -22.41 25.17
N LEU A 1016 -77.40 -23.60 25.54
CA LEU A 1016 -77.84 -24.29 26.76
C LEU A 1016 -76.80 -24.12 27.88
N PRO A 1017 -77.17 -24.32 29.16
CA PRO A 1017 -76.22 -24.35 30.27
C PRO A 1017 -75.10 -25.39 30.06
N ASP A 1018 -73.87 -25.10 30.48
CA ASP A 1018 -72.68 -25.97 30.27
C ASP A 1018 -72.85 -27.41 30.77
N LYS A 1019 -73.69 -27.63 31.79
CA LYS A 1019 -74.01 -28.96 32.35
C LYS A 1019 -74.93 -29.81 31.48
N CYS A 1020 -75.41 -29.27 30.36
CA CYS A 1020 -76.35 -29.92 29.45
C CYS A 1020 -75.64 -30.28 28.14
N GLU A 1021 -75.32 -31.56 27.96
CA GLU A 1021 -74.75 -32.12 26.72
C GLU A 1021 -75.67 -31.81 25.51
N ALA A 1022 -75.08 -31.59 24.33
CA ALA A 1022 -75.71 -30.95 23.17
C ALA A 1022 -76.96 -31.66 22.58
N ASP A 1023 -77.22 -32.94 22.91
CA ASP A 1023 -78.24 -33.76 22.22
C ASP A 1023 -79.34 -34.36 23.14
N GLN A 1024 -79.67 -33.75 24.29
CA GLN A 1024 -80.86 -34.09 25.09
C GLN A 1024 -81.46 -32.83 25.72
N PRO A 1025 -82.80 -32.76 25.98
CA PRO A 1025 -83.37 -31.60 26.63
C PRO A 1025 -82.76 -31.41 28.02
N CYS A 1026 -82.32 -30.19 28.32
CA CYS A 1026 -81.64 -29.85 29.58
C CYS A 1026 -82.64 -30.02 30.73
N THR A 1027 -82.41 -30.99 31.63
CA THR A 1027 -83.36 -31.35 32.69
C THR A 1027 -82.91 -30.88 34.07
N VAL A 1028 -83.88 -30.45 34.87
CA VAL A 1028 -83.69 -30.20 36.32
C VAL A 1028 -84.77 -30.89 37.11
N LYS A 1029 -84.43 -31.27 38.34
CA LYS A 1029 -85.28 -32.03 39.24
C LYS A 1029 -85.62 -31.19 40.47
N VAL A 1030 -86.90 -31.11 40.81
CA VAL A 1030 -87.39 -30.53 42.06
C VAL A 1030 -87.78 -31.67 43.00
N ASN A 1031 -87.18 -31.68 44.18
CA ASN A 1031 -87.45 -32.67 45.24
C ASN A 1031 -88.17 -32.01 46.42
N SER A 1032 -88.88 -32.83 47.18
CA SER A 1032 -89.59 -32.46 48.41
C SER A 1032 -88.74 -31.77 49.48
N ASP A 1033 -87.42 -32.02 49.51
CA ASP A 1033 -86.50 -31.45 50.52
C ASP A 1033 -85.98 -30.04 50.16
N SER A 1034 -86.31 -29.51 48.97
CA SER A 1034 -85.94 -28.14 48.60
C SER A 1034 -86.93 -27.16 49.27
N GLY A 1035 -86.47 -26.35 50.23
CA GLY A 1035 -87.36 -25.53 51.10
C GLY A 1035 -88.34 -24.59 50.39
N SER A 1036 -88.14 -24.29 49.10
CA SER A 1036 -89.02 -23.49 48.24
C SER A 1036 -89.67 -24.27 47.07
N HIS A 1037 -89.39 -25.58 46.93
CA HIS A 1037 -89.79 -26.42 45.78
C HIS A 1037 -89.40 -25.83 44.42
N THR A 1038 -88.17 -25.30 44.33
CA THR A 1038 -87.63 -24.66 43.12
C THR A 1038 -86.33 -25.29 42.66
N ALA A 1039 -86.07 -25.28 41.36
CA ALA A 1039 -84.78 -25.66 40.77
C ALA A 1039 -84.39 -24.72 39.63
N SER A 1040 -83.09 -24.43 39.48
CA SER A 1040 -82.55 -23.61 38.39
C SER A 1040 -81.84 -24.45 37.34
N PHE A 1041 -82.01 -24.08 36.07
CA PHE A 1041 -81.28 -24.69 34.95
C PHE A 1041 -79.80 -24.31 34.92
N GLY A 1042 -79.33 -23.40 35.79
CA GLY A 1042 -77.94 -22.98 35.88
C GLY A 1042 -77.60 -21.81 34.96
N ASN A 1043 -76.31 -21.47 34.89
CA ASN A 1043 -75.83 -20.34 34.09
C ASN A 1043 -75.89 -20.66 32.60
N ILE A 1044 -76.28 -19.68 31.79
CA ILE A 1044 -76.21 -19.76 30.33
C ILE A 1044 -75.30 -18.64 29.83
N THR A 1045 -74.31 -19.00 29.03
CA THR A 1045 -73.35 -18.06 28.44
C THR A 1045 -73.79 -17.69 27.02
N TYR A 1046 -73.84 -16.39 26.73
CA TYR A 1046 -74.20 -15.86 25.42
C TYR A 1046 -73.05 -15.06 24.83
N ASN A 1047 -72.94 -15.07 23.51
CA ASN A 1047 -72.03 -14.17 22.80
C ASN A 1047 -72.55 -12.72 22.86
N ALA A 1048 -71.64 -11.75 23.01
CA ALA A 1048 -71.96 -10.34 22.94
C ALA A 1048 -72.51 -9.96 21.55
N GLY A 1049 -73.56 -9.15 21.53
CA GLY A 1049 -74.25 -8.72 20.32
C GLY A 1049 -75.77 -8.67 20.53
N ASP A 1050 -76.43 -7.72 19.89
CA ASP A 1050 -77.88 -7.55 19.98
C ASP A 1050 -78.59 -8.79 19.42
N ALA A 1051 -79.08 -9.62 20.32
CA ALA A 1051 -79.67 -10.91 19.97
C ALA A 1051 -80.78 -11.29 20.94
N SER A 1052 -81.75 -12.06 20.44
CA SER A 1052 -82.83 -12.65 21.23
C SER A 1052 -82.78 -14.16 21.10
N TYR A 1053 -82.85 -14.85 22.22
CA TYR A 1053 -82.82 -16.30 22.35
C TYR A 1053 -84.12 -16.77 22.99
N THR A 1054 -84.73 -17.80 22.44
CA THR A 1054 -86.01 -18.33 22.94
C THR A 1054 -85.83 -19.73 23.48
N TYR A 1055 -86.41 -19.98 24.64
CA TYR A 1055 -86.43 -21.27 25.31
C TYR A 1055 -87.85 -21.70 25.64
N TYR A 1056 -88.09 -23.00 25.67
CA TYR A 1056 -89.33 -23.59 26.16
C TYR A 1056 -89.08 -24.38 27.43
N VAL A 1057 -89.85 -24.08 28.48
CA VAL A 1057 -89.82 -24.81 29.75
C VAL A 1057 -91.10 -25.63 29.90
N THR A 1058 -90.97 -26.92 30.15
CA THR A 1058 -92.09 -27.86 30.33
C THR A 1058 -91.82 -28.85 31.45
N GLU A 1059 -92.89 -29.35 32.09
CA GLU A 1059 -92.78 -30.48 33.02
C GLU A 1059 -92.72 -31.81 32.26
N VAL A 1060 -91.85 -32.71 32.70
CA VAL A 1060 -91.80 -34.09 32.22
C VAL A 1060 -92.87 -34.89 32.92
N LYS A 1061 -93.71 -35.57 32.14
CA LYS A 1061 -94.77 -36.45 32.68
C LYS A 1061 -94.16 -37.57 33.53
N GLY A 1062 -94.42 -37.56 34.83
CA GLY A 1062 -94.00 -38.59 35.77
C GLY A 1062 -95.01 -39.75 35.91
N SER A 1063 -94.77 -40.61 36.90
CA SER A 1063 -95.49 -41.89 37.08
C SER A 1063 -96.34 -41.99 38.36
N ILE A 1064 -96.34 -40.97 39.23
CA ILE A 1064 -97.15 -40.95 40.46
C ILE A 1064 -98.65 -41.06 40.12
N ALA A 1065 -99.29 -42.15 40.57
CA ALA A 1065 -100.71 -42.40 40.36
C ALA A 1065 -101.61 -41.31 40.97
N SER A 1066 -102.71 -40.99 40.29
CA SER A 1066 -103.71 -39.98 40.70
C SER A 1066 -103.25 -38.52 40.70
N LEU A 1067 -102.06 -38.21 40.17
CA LEU A 1067 -101.67 -36.84 39.82
C LEU A 1067 -101.90 -36.58 38.33
N HIS A 1068 -102.66 -35.52 38.03
CA HIS A 1068 -102.65 -34.91 36.71
C HIS A 1068 -101.40 -34.01 36.62
N TYR A 1069 -100.45 -34.39 35.77
CA TYR A 1069 -99.22 -33.63 35.55
C TYR A 1069 -99.51 -32.36 34.76
N SER A 1070 -98.79 -31.28 35.07
CA SER A 1070 -98.93 -30.01 34.37
C SER A 1070 -98.58 -30.19 32.91
N GLN A 1071 -99.47 -29.73 32.04
CA GLN A 1071 -99.21 -29.58 30.61
C GLN A 1071 -98.78 -28.14 30.27
N ALA A 1072 -98.43 -27.34 31.28
CA ALA A 1072 -98.02 -25.98 31.07
C ALA A 1072 -96.75 -25.93 30.21
N LYS A 1073 -96.65 -24.90 29.41
CA LYS A 1073 -95.47 -24.60 28.60
C LYS A 1073 -95.19 -23.13 28.73
N TYR A 1074 -93.96 -22.81 29.11
CA TYR A 1074 -93.49 -21.43 29.23
C TYR A 1074 -92.53 -21.14 28.09
N GLU A 1075 -92.75 -20.03 27.40
CA GLU A 1075 -91.78 -19.44 26.47
C GLU A 1075 -90.98 -18.37 27.23
N VAL A 1076 -89.66 -18.56 27.30
CA VAL A 1076 -88.73 -17.61 27.92
C VAL A 1076 -87.90 -16.98 26.82
N VAL A 1077 -87.94 -15.65 26.71
CA VAL A 1077 -87.12 -14.90 25.76
C VAL A 1077 -86.02 -14.17 26.52
N VAL A 1078 -84.76 -14.53 26.24
CA VAL A 1078 -83.57 -13.88 26.76
C VAL A 1078 -83.03 -12.93 25.70
N THR A 1079 -82.69 -11.71 26.08
CA THR A 1079 -81.99 -10.76 25.22
C THR A 1079 -80.58 -10.50 25.72
N VAL A 1080 -79.64 -10.44 24.78
CA VAL A 1080 -78.35 -9.81 24.97
C VAL A 1080 -78.44 -8.43 24.36
N ALA A 1081 -78.25 -7.40 25.18
CA ALA A 1081 -78.28 -6.00 24.77
C ALA A 1081 -77.36 -5.19 25.69
N LYS A 1082 -77.02 -3.97 25.29
CA LYS A 1082 -76.26 -3.05 26.14
C LYS A 1082 -77.10 -2.53 27.31
N ASP A 1083 -76.48 -2.44 28.48
CA ASP A 1083 -77.06 -1.79 29.65
C ASP A 1083 -76.88 -0.26 29.63
N SER A 1084 -77.28 0.43 30.71
CA SER A 1084 -77.19 1.90 30.81
C SER A 1084 -75.75 2.43 30.83
N ASN A 1085 -74.76 1.57 31.08
CA ASN A 1085 -73.35 1.90 31.08
C ASN A 1085 -72.68 1.55 29.74
N GLY A 1086 -73.44 0.99 28.79
CA GLY A 1086 -72.93 0.58 27.48
C GLY A 1086 -72.30 -0.82 27.48
N GLU A 1087 -72.38 -1.56 28.58
CA GLU A 1087 -71.82 -2.91 28.71
C GLU A 1087 -72.81 -3.97 28.22
N TRP A 1088 -72.32 -5.03 27.57
CA TRP A 1088 -73.16 -6.12 27.12
C TRP A 1088 -73.72 -6.90 28.31
N LYS A 1089 -75.03 -7.16 28.32
CA LYS A 1089 -75.70 -7.91 29.40
C LYS A 1089 -76.78 -8.84 28.86
N ALA A 1090 -76.78 -10.08 29.36
CA ALA A 1090 -77.90 -11.00 29.15
C ALA A 1090 -79.00 -10.74 30.19
N SER A 1091 -80.24 -10.67 29.75
CA SER A 1091 -81.40 -10.47 30.63
C SER A 1091 -82.64 -11.17 30.07
N VAL A 1092 -83.53 -11.62 30.97
CA VAL A 1092 -84.82 -12.18 30.54
C VAL A 1092 -85.74 -11.04 30.13
N LYS A 1093 -86.08 -10.97 28.84
CA LYS A 1093 -86.99 -9.96 28.27
C LYS A 1093 -88.44 -10.25 28.63
N SER A 1094 -88.86 -11.50 28.53
CA SER A 1094 -90.24 -11.91 28.78
C SER A 1094 -90.33 -13.39 29.13
N VAL A 1095 -91.29 -13.71 29.99
CA VAL A 1095 -91.73 -15.07 30.31
C VAL A 1095 -93.22 -15.13 30.05
N THR A 1096 -93.62 -15.97 29.10
CA THR A 1096 -95.02 -16.11 28.68
C THR A 1096 -95.45 -17.56 28.89
N LYS A 1097 -96.43 -17.79 29.75
CA LYS A 1097 -97.14 -19.06 29.79
C LYS A 1097 -97.90 -19.16 28.46
N VAL A 1098 -97.60 -20.16 27.64
CA VAL A 1098 -98.27 -20.37 26.34
C VAL A 1098 -99.30 -21.50 26.41
N LEU A 1099 -99.12 -22.43 27.36
CA LEU A 1099 -100.12 -23.43 27.74
C LEU A 1099 -100.31 -23.40 29.25
N ASP A 1100 -101.56 -23.49 29.72
CA ASP A 1100 -101.88 -23.64 31.15
C ASP A 1100 -101.59 -25.07 31.66
N ASP A 1101 -101.76 -25.32 32.96
CA ASP A 1101 -101.50 -26.63 33.57
C ASP A 1101 -102.41 -27.76 33.03
N ASN A 1102 -103.49 -27.42 32.32
CA ASN A 1102 -104.40 -28.37 31.67
C ASN A 1102 -104.14 -28.55 30.16
N GLY A 1103 -103.20 -27.80 29.59
CA GLY A 1103 -102.83 -27.86 28.17
C GLY A 1103 -103.66 -26.96 27.27
N ALA A 1104 -104.46 -26.04 27.83
CA ALA A 1104 -105.18 -25.02 27.07
C ALA A 1104 -104.25 -23.86 26.70
N ALA A 1105 -104.39 -23.29 25.50
CA ALA A 1105 -103.63 -22.13 25.08
C ALA A 1105 -104.07 -20.89 25.87
N VAL A 1106 -103.18 -20.39 26.72
CA VAL A 1106 -103.43 -19.21 27.56
C VAL A 1106 -102.17 -18.36 27.56
N PRO A 1107 -102.04 -17.39 26.62
CA PRO A 1107 -100.91 -16.46 26.59
C PRO A 1107 -100.99 -15.52 27.80
N GLU A 1108 -100.27 -15.85 28.86
CA GLU A 1108 -100.21 -15.05 30.09
C GLU A 1108 -98.76 -14.65 30.37
N SER A 1109 -98.49 -13.35 30.34
CA SER A 1109 -97.17 -12.81 30.67
C SER A 1109 -96.97 -12.79 32.18
N GLN A 1110 -95.85 -13.35 32.65
CA GLN A 1110 -95.46 -13.28 34.05
C GLN A 1110 -94.97 -11.86 34.39
N SER A 1111 -95.48 -11.28 35.48
CA SER A 1111 -95.17 -9.88 35.88
C SER A 1111 -93.73 -9.68 36.36
N ALA A 1112 -93.08 -10.71 36.89
CA ALA A 1112 -91.67 -10.70 37.30
C ALA A 1112 -90.89 -11.75 36.49
N ALA A 1113 -90.01 -11.29 35.60
CA ALA A 1113 -89.29 -12.12 34.63
C ALA A 1113 -88.20 -13.03 35.22
N THR A 1114 -87.82 -12.84 36.49
CA THR A 1114 -86.82 -13.64 37.23
C THR A 1114 -87.44 -14.60 38.25
N GLU A 1115 -88.76 -14.56 38.44
CA GLU A 1115 -89.46 -15.50 39.33
C GLU A 1115 -89.55 -16.89 38.68
N PRO A 1116 -89.43 -17.98 39.45
CA PRO A 1116 -89.52 -19.33 38.90
C PRO A 1116 -90.88 -19.59 38.23
N VAL A 1117 -90.87 -20.17 37.04
CA VAL A 1117 -92.11 -20.54 36.35
C VAL A 1117 -92.80 -21.69 37.10
N THR A 1118 -94.08 -21.50 37.44
CA THR A 1118 -94.79 -22.41 38.35
C THR A 1118 -95.61 -23.45 37.59
N PHE A 1119 -95.37 -24.73 37.90
CA PHE A 1119 -96.12 -25.86 37.37
C PHE A 1119 -96.91 -26.54 38.49
N THR A 1120 -98.22 -26.65 38.33
CA THR A 1120 -99.10 -27.23 39.35
C THR A 1120 -99.63 -28.60 38.93
N ASN A 1121 -99.26 -29.66 39.66
CA ASN A 1121 -99.91 -30.97 39.47
C ASN A 1121 -101.14 -31.06 40.36
N ARG A 1122 -102.24 -31.58 39.83
CA ARG A 1122 -103.50 -31.68 40.57
C ARG A 1122 -103.79 -33.11 40.97
N TYR A 1123 -104.03 -33.33 42.26
CA TYR A 1123 -104.47 -34.62 42.77
C TYR A 1123 -105.96 -34.83 42.50
N VAL A 1124 -106.31 -35.99 41.94
CA VAL A 1124 -107.70 -36.36 41.63
C VAL A 1124 -108.13 -37.50 42.55
N ALA A 1125 -108.93 -37.18 43.57
CA ALA A 1125 -109.48 -38.17 44.50
C ALA A 1125 -110.71 -38.88 43.88
N VAL A 1126 -110.61 -40.20 43.68
CA VAL A 1126 -111.74 -41.01 43.19
C VAL A 1126 -112.69 -41.29 44.37
N SER A 1127 -113.81 -40.58 44.43
CA SER A 1127 -114.90 -40.91 45.36
C SER A 1127 -115.85 -41.91 44.69
N ALA A 1128 -115.89 -43.13 45.22
CA ALA A 1128 -116.82 -44.17 44.81
C ALA A 1128 -118.27 -43.78 45.18
N LEU A 1129 -119.16 -43.72 44.17
CA LEU A 1129 -120.60 -43.57 44.32
C LEU A 1129 -121.24 -44.94 44.63
N PRO A 1130 -122.20 -45.05 45.57
CA PRO A 1130 -123.23 -46.07 45.53
C PRO A 1130 -124.41 -45.63 44.66
N LEU A 1131 -124.94 -46.64 43.98
CA LEU A 1131 -125.97 -46.67 42.95
C LEU A 1131 -127.39 -46.70 43.56
N THR A 1132 -128.39 -46.47 42.69
CA THR A 1132 -129.86 -46.66 42.80
C THR A 1132 -130.65 -45.42 43.25
N GLY A 1133 -131.64 -44.89 42.53
CA GLY A 1133 -132.25 -45.13 41.22
C GLY A 1133 -133.57 -44.34 41.14
N GLY A 1134 -133.87 -43.69 40.00
CA GLY A 1134 -135.23 -43.23 39.68
C GLY A 1134 -135.38 -41.84 39.05
N ALA A 1135 -135.73 -41.84 37.75
CA ALA A 1135 -136.28 -40.78 36.89
C ALA A 1135 -135.32 -39.74 36.26
N THR A 1136 -135.27 -39.84 34.92
CA THR A 1136 -134.59 -39.03 33.90
C THR A 1136 -133.09 -39.28 33.73
N GLY A 1137 -132.75 -40.05 32.68
CA GLY A 1137 -131.40 -40.13 32.16
C GLY A 1137 -130.96 -41.51 31.69
N ARG A 1138 -130.45 -41.53 30.45
CA ARG A 1138 -129.53 -42.50 29.86
C ARG A 1138 -130.15 -43.72 29.17
N GLN A 1139 -130.73 -43.44 28.02
CA GLN A 1139 -130.44 -44.22 26.82
C GLN A 1139 -130.61 -43.29 25.61
N TRP A 1140 -129.51 -42.68 25.17
CA TRP A 1140 -129.32 -42.33 23.76
C TRP A 1140 -127.91 -42.75 23.37
N LEU A 1141 -127.91 -43.93 22.74
CA LEU A 1141 -127.16 -44.26 21.53
C LEU A 1141 -126.85 -43.04 20.67
N LEU A 1142 -125.70 -43.13 19.99
CA LEU A 1142 -125.46 -42.75 18.60
C LEU A 1142 -125.90 -41.35 18.14
N VAL A 1143 -125.14 -40.88 17.14
CA VAL A 1143 -125.44 -39.76 16.23
C VAL A 1143 -124.60 -38.53 16.55
N GLY A 1144 -123.96 -38.07 15.48
CA GLY A 1144 -123.26 -36.81 15.38
C GLY A 1144 -121.77 -37.00 15.61
N GLY A 1145 -120.92 -37.12 14.58
CA GLY A 1145 -121.03 -36.33 13.37
C GLY A 1145 -121.02 -34.85 13.74
N VAL A 1146 -120.24 -33.98 13.13
CA VAL A 1146 -119.79 -34.01 11.76
C VAL A 1146 -119.04 -32.68 11.60
N ILE A 1147 -118.01 -32.71 10.76
CA ILE A 1147 -117.49 -31.56 10.00
C ILE A 1147 -116.66 -30.52 10.75
N GLY A 1148 -115.46 -30.32 10.18
CA GLY A 1148 -114.75 -29.06 10.31
C GLY A 1148 -113.35 -29.02 9.69
N GLY A 1149 -113.03 -29.85 8.69
CA GLY A 1149 -111.71 -29.81 8.04
C GLY A 1149 -111.81 -30.25 6.58
N LEU A 1150 -112.51 -29.44 5.78
CA LEU A 1150 -112.72 -29.59 4.35
C LEU A 1150 -111.67 -28.77 3.59
N ALA A 1151 -111.32 -29.29 2.41
CA ALA A 1151 -110.78 -28.64 1.21
C ALA A 1151 -109.24 -28.51 1.11
N VAL A 1152 -108.54 -29.42 0.40
CA VAL A 1152 -108.46 -29.67 -1.07
C VAL A 1152 -107.43 -28.70 -1.71
N LEU A 1153 -106.20 -29.18 -1.99
CA LEU A 1153 -105.72 -29.67 -3.31
C LEU A 1153 -105.62 -28.51 -4.33
N LEU A 1154 -104.51 -28.18 -4.99
CA LEU A 1154 -103.77 -29.02 -5.96
C LEU A 1154 -102.65 -28.19 -6.65
N ILE A 1155 -101.71 -28.91 -7.27
CA ILE A 1155 -100.85 -28.56 -8.43
C ILE A 1155 -99.53 -27.83 -8.18
N GLY A 1156 -98.45 -28.58 -8.44
CA GLY A 1156 -97.63 -28.30 -9.63
C GLY A 1156 -96.13 -28.22 -9.38
N ALA A 1157 -95.38 -29.23 -9.83
CA ALA A 1157 -94.16 -28.99 -10.61
C ALA A 1157 -93.68 -30.29 -11.25
N ALA A 1158 -93.56 -30.23 -12.57
CA ALA A 1158 -92.93 -31.21 -13.42
C ALA A 1158 -91.41 -30.95 -13.53
N GLU A 1159 -90.73 -32.01 -13.97
CA GLU A 1159 -89.59 -31.99 -14.89
C GLU A 1159 -88.18 -31.61 -14.41
N ILE A 1160 -87.33 -32.65 -14.36
CA ILE A 1160 -85.94 -32.60 -14.82
C ILE A 1160 -85.95 -32.91 -16.33
N TRP A 1161 -85.65 -31.93 -17.19
CA TRP A 1161 -84.77 -32.09 -18.37
C TRP A 1161 -84.43 -30.72 -18.98
N ASN A 1162 -83.21 -30.21 -18.77
CA ASN A 1162 -82.37 -29.89 -19.93
C ASN A 1162 -80.89 -29.72 -19.64
N ASN A 1163 -80.15 -30.19 -20.63
CA ASN A 1163 -78.73 -30.47 -20.66
C ASN A 1163 -77.94 -29.25 -21.15
N LYS A 1164 -76.67 -29.20 -20.74
CA LYS A 1164 -75.49 -28.81 -21.53
C LYS A 1164 -75.24 -27.33 -21.90
N LYS A 1165 -74.01 -26.96 -21.49
CA LYS A 1165 -72.84 -26.53 -22.30
C LYS A 1165 -72.53 -25.02 -22.42
N ARG A 1166 -71.24 -24.79 -22.12
CA ARG A 1166 -70.22 -24.00 -22.83
C ARG A 1166 -70.21 -22.48 -22.64
N LEU A 1167 -68.99 -22.01 -22.32
CA LEU A 1167 -68.24 -20.85 -22.85
C LEU A 1167 -69.07 -19.56 -22.96
N VAL A 1168 -68.70 -18.49 -22.27
CA VAL A 1168 -67.45 -17.72 -22.37
C VAL A 1168 -67.10 -17.10 -21.03
#